data_AF-A0A7Y7E997-F1
#
_entry.id   AF-A0A7Y7E997-F1
#
_cell.length_a   1.000
_cell.length_b   1.000
_cell.length_c   1.000
_cell.angle_alpha   90.00
_cell.angle_beta   90.00
_cell.angle_gamma   90.00
#
_symmetry.space_group_name_H-M   'P 1'
#
loop_
_entity.id
_entity.type
_entity.pdbx_description
1 polymer ?
#
loop_
_entity_poly.entity_id
_entity_poly.type
_entity_poly.pdbx_seq_one_letter_code
_entity_poly.pdbx_strand_id
1 'polypeptide(L)'
;MSAELRNRPAADIQSYVEQAAQEGRLVVQPRMGMSGPAEMAAGLRAVAAARARTVGTMTIDSYTRVEDIAGARAALAEGKHLNGFPIVNHGPVTTARVAAATGHRIPVQVRHGSARPAHIFDAMVAAGLSASEGGPVSYCLPYSRLPLAEAIPAWADATRRFAEGTAANGLRAHLETFGGCMLGQMCPPSLLVAISVLEAMFFAQHGLTSVSLSYAQQTHPVQDIEALAALHHLAETFLPADVARHVVLYTYMGVYPGTEAGAGLLLDTSAQVAVRGGAQRLIVKTAAEAHRIPTVGENIAALERATRKGREALTEECELPWARQVDYETVYTEALALIEAVLGLGPDIGPALRKGFATGLLDVPFCLHRDNTGAAQGTIGDDGRLRWAKTGAMPLPAHSSSTARAVTSARLLGMLRYTADSHDQAAAALDAAAPYRIAIVGSGPRGLSVAERLAARLQGEHPGRDVEISIVDKVQVGAGRVWRTGQDTSFLMNTACGEVTMFSGPMDDGPVRAGAGPTLAQWWSTARPADYPGPDAYAPRALYGEYLQFHLDAIETSLPARVRLRRVAGEVTGAQRDGGTWQLSFADGDQLTADRVVMTTGHPVTELSADQAGLAAFAGARPQLRYIRGDSAADMPLSGIAPGARVAVLGMGLSFYDVTAALTCGRGGRFEDDGHGGLRYVPSGREPRLVAGSRSGVPLPARGRNQKGPDWRYTARLFTPQRIRALRSRGPLDFRRDVWPWLDAEMQLVYYATAVRGRYGTEVEHAYTDSVVAEIAAAGADAAEQTARQLAERFGLDLLPPLDVNRLARPFAGCRFDSAKEYAAALAELITADVEQARRGNLDGPLKAALDVLRDVRGTIRLAVDHGGLTAASHREDFLGWFGPVSSFLAAGPPMVRLEQTLALMDAGILEVAGPDARFGADEDAGAFAVSSGQIDEAPQHCEVLIDARIPGPDLARDPAPLTRCLTRAGLWTSWANTAGGRSFDTGGVAVTASPYRPVDADGTAADGMYVLGIPTEGQRWFMQVGSSRPGPWTEFTKDADAIAADALAGLRQTARTRALEGANR
;
A
#
# COMPACT_ATOMS: atom_id res chain seq x y z
N MET A 1 35.17 -14.77 -13.95
CA MET A 1 34.34 -15.77 -14.64
C MET A 1 35.08 -17.10 -14.64
N SER A 2 34.54 -18.12 -13.99
CA SER A 2 35.14 -19.46 -13.90
C SER A 2 35.23 -20.13 -15.27
N ALA A 3 36.16 -21.08 -15.42
CA ALA A 3 36.37 -21.84 -16.64
C ALA A 3 35.13 -22.63 -17.10
N GLU A 4 34.17 -22.89 -16.20
CA GLU A 4 32.91 -23.58 -16.50
C GLU A 4 31.95 -22.78 -17.40
N LEU A 5 32.06 -21.45 -17.47
CA LEU A 5 31.18 -20.62 -18.31
C LEU A 5 31.57 -20.61 -19.80
N ARG A 6 32.74 -21.14 -20.18
CA ARG A 6 33.22 -21.14 -21.58
C ARG A 6 32.66 -22.29 -22.43
N ASN A 7 32.03 -23.29 -21.81
CA ASN A 7 31.59 -24.53 -22.48
C ASN A 7 30.07 -24.75 -22.50
N ARG A 8 29.24 -23.76 -22.15
CA ARG A 8 27.79 -23.89 -22.33
C ARG A 8 27.38 -23.42 -23.73
N PRO A 9 26.72 -24.27 -24.54
CA PRO A 9 26.16 -23.82 -25.81
C PRO A 9 25.14 -22.70 -25.57
N ALA A 10 25.00 -21.79 -26.53
CA ALA A 10 23.97 -20.74 -26.46
C ALA A 10 22.58 -21.38 -26.33
N ALA A 11 21.70 -20.76 -25.54
CA ALA A 11 20.34 -21.25 -25.38
C ALA A 11 19.62 -21.28 -26.73
N ASP A 12 19.02 -22.42 -27.08
CA ASP A 12 18.17 -22.56 -28.26
C ASP A 12 16.88 -21.73 -28.07
N ILE A 13 16.55 -20.88 -29.07
CA ILE A 13 15.46 -19.91 -28.95
C ILE A 13 14.08 -20.59 -28.83
N GLN A 14 13.86 -21.68 -29.55
CA GLN A 14 12.58 -22.38 -29.55
C GLN A 14 12.32 -23.04 -28.19
N SER A 15 13.28 -23.78 -27.65
CA SER A 15 13.16 -24.38 -26.32
C SER A 15 13.06 -23.32 -25.21
N TYR A 16 13.74 -22.18 -25.37
CA TYR A 16 13.64 -21.06 -24.43
C TYR A 16 12.23 -20.46 -24.37
N VAL A 17 11.57 -20.34 -25.53
CA VAL A 17 10.20 -19.82 -25.66
C VAL A 17 9.17 -20.86 -25.21
N GLU A 18 9.33 -22.13 -25.59
CA GLU A 18 8.46 -23.23 -25.14
C GLU A 18 8.46 -23.33 -23.61
N GLN A 19 9.64 -23.27 -22.98
CA GLN A 19 9.75 -23.27 -21.52
C GLN A 19 8.98 -22.09 -20.90
N ALA A 20 9.12 -20.89 -21.46
CA ALA A 20 8.42 -19.72 -20.95
C ALA A 20 6.90 -19.87 -21.09
N ALA A 21 6.42 -20.42 -22.21
CA ALA A 21 5.01 -20.68 -22.44
C ALA A 21 4.44 -21.71 -21.43
N GLN A 22 5.18 -22.78 -21.14
CA GLN A 22 4.81 -23.76 -20.10
C GLN A 22 4.75 -23.15 -18.70
N GLU A 23 5.58 -22.15 -18.41
CA GLU A 23 5.54 -21.36 -17.18
C GLU A 23 4.42 -20.28 -17.17
N GLY A 24 3.61 -20.18 -18.23
CA GLY A 24 2.58 -19.15 -18.38
C GLY A 24 3.14 -17.73 -18.53
N ARG A 25 4.33 -17.60 -19.14
CA ARG A 25 5.05 -16.32 -19.29
C ARG A 25 5.24 -15.95 -20.75
N LEU A 26 4.88 -14.71 -21.09
CA LEU A 26 5.20 -14.10 -22.38
C LEU A 26 6.71 -13.79 -22.47
N VAL A 27 7.34 -14.18 -23.58
CA VAL A 27 8.69 -13.73 -23.92
C VAL A 27 8.60 -12.39 -24.64
N VAL A 28 9.26 -11.35 -24.13
CA VAL A 28 9.29 -10.03 -24.77
C VAL A 28 10.66 -9.75 -25.36
N GLN A 29 10.74 -9.10 -26.52
CA GLN A 29 12.01 -8.90 -27.20
C GLN A 29 12.10 -7.48 -27.79
N PRO A 30 13.22 -6.75 -27.56
CA PRO A 30 13.38 -5.41 -28.11
C PRO A 30 13.93 -5.49 -29.54
N ARG A 31 13.90 -4.36 -30.26
CA ARG A 31 14.69 -4.17 -31.48
C ARG A 31 15.86 -3.23 -31.17
N MET A 32 17.08 -3.71 -31.38
CA MET A 32 18.30 -2.99 -31.00
C MET A 32 19.47 -3.39 -31.91
N GLY A 33 20.30 -2.41 -32.29
CA GLY A 33 21.51 -2.61 -33.08
C GLY A 33 22.42 -1.39 -32.98
N MET A 34 23.68 -1.61 -32.63
CA MET A 34 24.71 -0.57 -32.52
C MET A 34 25.89 -0.91 -33.42
N SER A 35 26.57 0.12 -33.93
CA SER A 35 27.70 -0.06 -34.85
C SER A 35 28.93 -0.61 -34.13
N GLY A 36 29.17 -0.17 -32.88
CA GLY A 36 30.32 -0.54 -32.07
C GLY A 36 30.13 -1.86 -31.30
N PRO A 37 31.11 -2.79 -31.29
CA PRO A 37 31.00 -4.05 -30.56
C PRO A 37 30.81 -3.88 -29.05
N ALA A 38 31.50 -2.91 -28.43
CA ALA A 38 31.40 -2.67 -26.99
C ALA A 38 29.99 -2.19 -26.58
N GLU A 39 29.41 -1.27 -27.36
CA GLU A 39 28.07 -0.75 -27.17
C GLU A 39 27.02 -1.84 -27.37
N MET A 40 27.12 -2.62 -28.45
CA MET A 40 26.23 -3.74 -28.73
C MET A 40 26.27 -4.78 -27.59
N ALA A 41 27.47 -5.12 -27.10
CA ALA A 41 27.64 -6.03 -25.97
C ALA A 41 27.07 -5.47 -24.66
N ALA A 42 27.19 -4.16 -24.42
CA ALA A 42 26.58 -3.51 -23.27
C ALA A 42 25.05 -3.55 -23.33
N GLY A 43 24.47 -3.26 -24.50
CA GLY A 43 23.03 -3.40 -24.74
C GLY A 43 22.53 -4.82 -24.48
N LEU A 44 23.19 -5.84 -25.03
CA LEU A 44 22.82 -7.25 -24.81
C LEU A 44 22.94 -7.66 -23.33
N ARG A 45 23.97 -7.19 -22.61
CA ARG A 45 24.09 -7.40 -21.15
C ARG A 45 22.90 -6.82 -20.41
N ALA A 46 22.51 -5.60 -20.75
CA ALA A 46 21.44 -4.88 -20.08
C ALA A 46 20.08 -5.57 -20.33
N VAL A 47 19.81 -6.00 -21.56
CA VAL A 47 18.63 -6.81 -21.90
C VAL A 47 18.63 -8.12 -21.09
N ALA A 48 19.76 -8.84 -21.02
CA ALA A 48 19.87 -10.07 -20.23
C ALA A 48 19.75 -9.87 -18.71
N ALA A 49 19.80 -8.63 -18.22
CA ALA A 49 19.63 -8.29 -16.81
C ALA A 49 18.22 -7.73 -16.49
N ALA A 50 17.37 -7.48 -17.49
CA ALA A 50 16.02 -7.00 -17.29
C ALA A 50 15.18 -7.99 -16.46
N ARG A 51 14.18 -7.48 -15.72
CA ARG A 51 13.26 -8.33 -14.93
C ARG A 51 12.27 -9.12 -15.80
N ALA A 52 12.28 -8.88 -17.11
CA ALA A 52 11.49 -9.54 -18.12
C ALA A 52 12.10 -10.87 -18.60
N ARG A 53 11.26 -11.81 -19.08
CA ARG A 53 11.73 -12.98 -19.84
C ARG A 53 11.98 -12.52 -21.27
N THR A 54 13.23 -12.54 -21.75
CA THR A 54 13.61 -11.84 -22.98
C THR A 54 14.55 -12.61 -23.90
N VAL A 55 14.56 -12.22 -25.17
CA VAL A 55 15.55 -12.61 -26.19
C VAL A 55 16.44 -11.40 -26.49
N GLY A 56 17.74 -11.63 -26.71
CA GLY A 56 18.66 -10.59 -27.16
C GLY A 56 18.51 -10.36 -28.66
N THR A 57 18.67 -9.11 -29.12
CA THR A 57 18.53 -8.76 -30.54
C THR A 57 19.80 -8.12 -31.06
N MET A 58 20.23 -8.53 -32.26
CA MET A 58 21.25 -7.85 -33.06
C MET A 58 20.65 -7.42 -34.40
N THR A 59 20.24 -6.16 -34.50
CA THR A 59 19.71 -5.60 -35.75
C THR A 59 20.85 -5.24 -36.68
N ILE A 60 20.90 -5.79 -37.88
CA ILE A 60 21.97 -5.59 -38.87
C ILE A 60 21.82 -4.24 -39.56
N ASP A 61 22.93 -3.56 -39.87
CA ASP A 61 22.91 -2.25 -40.53
C ASP A 61 22.46 -2.31 -42.00
N SER A 62 22.02 -1.17 -42.55
CA SER A 62 21.48 -1.10 -43.91
C SER A 62 22.50 -1.36 -45.02
N TYR A 63 23.80 -1.12 -44.84
CA TYR A 63 24.80 -1.44 -45.87
C TYR A 63 24.97 -2.94 -46.00
N THR A 64 25.11 -3.64 -44.86
CA THR A 64 25.20 -5.10 -44.85
C THR A 64 23.93 -5.73 -45.45
N ARG A 65 22.74 -5.16 -45.23
CA ARG A 65 21.48 -5.67 -45.81
C ARG A 65 21.45 -5.67 -47.35
N VAL A 66 22.23 -4.80 -48.00
CA VAL A 66 22.28 -4.68 -49.47
C VAL A 66 23.62 -5.12 -50.06
N GLU A 67 24.38 -5.94 -49.31
CA GLU A 67 25.69 -6.48 -49.71
C GLU A 67 26.79 -5.42 -49.92
N ASP A 68 26.61 -4.18 -49.44
CA ASP A 68 27.63 -3.12 -49.49
C ASP A 68 28.62 -3.21 -48.32
N ILE A 69 29.37 -4.31 -48.28
CA ILE A 69 30.33 -4.60 -47.20
C ILE A 69 31.49 -3.58 -47.20
N ALA A 70 31.85 -3.06 -48.37
CA ALA A 70 32.88 -2.03 -48.50
C ALA A 70 32.42 -0.69 -47.90
N GLY A 71 31.18 -0.26 -48.20
CA GLY A 71 30.57 0.94 -47.63
C GLY A 71 30.44 0.87 -46.12
N ALA A 72 29.99 -0.26 -45.57
CA ALA A 72 29.97 -0.49 -44.14
C ALA A 72 31.37 -0.35 -43.50
N ARG A 73 32.40 -0.89 -44.16
CA ARG A 73 33.80 -0.81 -43.69
C ARG A 73 34.30 0.64 -43.66
N ALA A 74 34.05 1.40 -44.72
CA ALA A 74 34.43 2.79 -44.82
C ALA A 74 33.74 3.63 -43.73
N ALA A 75 32.43 3.43 -43.54
CA ALA A 75 31.66 4.12 -42.50
C ALA A 75 32.20 3.85 -41.09
N LEU A 76 32.55 2.59 -40.79
CA LEU A 76 33.18 2.23 -39.51
C LEU A 76 34.55 2.88 -39.32
N ALA A 77 35.38 2.91 -40.36
CA ALA A 77 36.70 3.53 -40.30
C ALA A 77 36.63 5.06 -40.06
N GLU A 78 35.57 5.70 -40.57
CA GLU A 78 35.28 7.12 -40.38
C GLU A 78 34.56 7.43 -39.04
N GLY A 79 34.25 6.41 -38.24
CA GLY A 79 33.52 6.58 -36.98
C GLY A 79 32.05 6.99 -37.15
N LYS A 80 31.44 6.75 -38.32
CA LYS A 80 30.02 7.04 -38.56
C LYS A 80 29.14 6.03 -37.83
N HIS A 81 28.10 6.53 -37.17
CA HIS A 81 27.08 5.68 -36.56
C HIS A 81 26.20 5.04 -37.64
N LEU A 82 26.22 3.72 -37.70
CA LEU A 82 25.33 2.87 -38.50
C LEU A 82 24.05 2.57 -37.72
N ASN A 83 22.94 2.40 -38.45
CA ASN A 83 21.62 2.03 -37.91
C ASN A 83 21.49 0.56 -37.47
N GLY A 84 22.61 -0.13 -37.27
CA GLY A 84 22.67 -1.54 -36.88
C GLY A 84 24.10 -2.04 -36.72
N PHE A 85 24.22 -3.33 -36.42
CA PHE A 85 25.46 -4.04 -36.20
C PHE A 85 25.99 -4.65 -37.52
N PRO A 86 27.18 -4.24 -38.00
CA PRO A 86 27.76 -4.73 -39.25
C PRO A 86 28.48 -6.07 -39.04
N ILE A 87 27.67 -7.13 -38.93
CA ILE A 87 28.10 -8.48 -38.53
C ILE A 87 29.21 -9.05 -39.41
N VAL A 88 29.18 -8.78 -40.72
CA VAL A 88 30.19 -9.26 -41.68
C VAL A 88 31.52 -8.53 -41.49
N ASN A 89 31.47 -7.20 -41.29
CA ASN A 89 32.66 -6.38 -41.15
C ASN A 89 33.41 -6.63 -39.83
N HIS A 90 32.68 -6.88 -38.73
CA HIS A 90 33.28 -7.21 -37.44
C HIS A 90 33.84 -8.63 -37.38
N GLY A 91 33.33 -9.52 -38.23
CA GLY A 91 33.76 -10.91 -38.33
C GLY A 91 33.26 -11.81 -37.18
N PRO A 92 33.50 -13.13 -37.30
CA PRO A 92 32.89 -14.12 -36.43
C PRO A 92 33.38 -14.07 -34.97
N VAL A 93 34.67 -13.84 -34.75
CA VAL A 93 35.26 -13.80 -33.39
C VAL A 93 34.69 -12.64 -32.57
N THR A 94 34.59 -11.46 -33.17
CA THR A 94 34.03 -10.28 -32.52
C THR A 94 32.54 -10.48 -32.25
N THR A 95 31.81 -10.97 -33.24
CA THR A 95 30.37 -11.25 -33.12
C THR A 95 30.08 -12.26 -32.01
N ALA A 96 30.84 -13.36 -31.92
CA ALA A 96 30.70 -14.35 -30.86
C ALA A 96 30.95 -13.74 -29.47
N ARG A 97 31.95 -12.87 -29.32
CA ARG A 97 32.23 -12.15 -28.06
C ARG A 97 31.10 -11.20 -27.68
N VAL A 98 30.51 -10.50 -28.65
CA VAL A 98 29.36 -9.61 -28.43
C VAL A 98 28.15 -10.43 -27.96
N ALA A 99 27.84 -11.54 -28.62
CA ALA A 99 26.73 -12.42 -28.25
C ALA A 99 26.92 -13.04 -26.85
N ALA A 100 28.14 -13.46 -26.51
CA ALA A 100 28.48 -14.02 -25.20
C ALA A 100 28.29 -13.02 -24.03
N ALA A 101 28.13 -11.72 -24.31
CA ALA A 101 27.87 -10.71 -23.29
C ALA A 101 26.59 -10.97 -22.49
N THR A 102 25.63 -11.72 -23.01
CA THR A 102 24.43 -12.15 -22.27
C THR A 102 24.74 -13.12 -21.11
N GLY A 103 25.97 -13.66 -21.06
CA GLY A 103 26.36 -14.75 -20.17
C GLY A 103 25.73 -16.09 -20.57
N HIS A 104 25.31 -16.23 -21.83
CA HIS A 104 24.56 -17.38 -22.37
C HIS A 104 23.25 -17.67 -21.63
N ARG A 105 22.71 -16.68 -20.88
CA ARG A 105 21.46 -16.80 -20.12
C ARG A 105 20.20 -16.69 -20.97
N ILE A 106 20.31 -16.03 -22.12
CA ILE A 106 19.21 -15.81 -23.07
C ILE A 106 19.72 -16.07 -24.51
N PRO A 107 18.86 -16.53 -25.43
CA PRO A 107 19.16 -16.61 -26.85
C PRO A 107 19.41 -15.21 -27.45
N VAL A 108 20.17 -15.14 -28.54
CA VAL A 108 20.36 -13.92 -29.34
C VAL A 108 19.91 -14.17 -30.77
N GLN A 109 18.97 -13.36 -31.25
CA GLN A 109 18.46 -13.43 -32.61
C GLN A 109 19.03 -12.28 -33.46
N VAL A 110 19.47 -12.61 -34.66
CA VAL A 110 19.89 -11.63 -35.66
C VAL A 110 18.69 -11.18 -36.47
N ARG A 111 18.56 -9.86 -36.64
CA ARG A 111 17.38 -9.21 -37.20
C ARG A 111 17.78 -8.30 -38.35
N HIS A 112 17.21 -8.44 -39.54
CA HIS A 112 17.70 -7.73 -40.73
C HIS A 112 16.58 -7.30 -41.68
N GLY A 113 16.84 -7.32 -42.98
CA GLY A 113 15.92 -6.90 -44.05
C GLY A 113 16.64 -7.03 -45.39
N SER A 114 17.10 -8.25 -45.71
CA SER A 114 17.95 -8.53 -46.88
C SER A 114 17.26 -9.50 -47.82
N ALA A 115 17.22 -9.15 -49.11
CA ALA A 115 16.71 -10.02 -50.17
C ALA A 115 17.69 -11.15 -50.55
N ARG A 116 18.97 -11.03 -50.15
CA ARG A 116 20.02 -12.05 -50.33
C ARG A 116 20.77 -12.23 -49.01
N PRO A 117 20.34 -13.14 -48.13
CA PRO A 117 20.84 -13.20 -46.75
C PRO A 117 22.11 -14.05 -46.56
N ALA A 118 22.61 -14.68 -47.63
CA ALA A 118 23.72 -15.64 -47.61
C ALA A 118 24.91 -15.19 -46.73
N HIS A 119 25.47 -14.02 -47.00
CA HIS A 119 26.64 -13.48 -46.30
C HIS A 119 26.35 -13.17 -44.82
N ILE A 120 25.11 -12.83 -44.47
CA ILE A 120 24.69 -12.64 -43.08
C ILE A 120 24.62 -14.00 -42.38
N PHE A 121 23.99 -14.99 -42.98
CA PHE A 121 23.88 -16.34 -42.42
C PHE A 121 25.23 -17.02 -42.28
N ASP A 122 26.12 -16.87 -43.26
CA ASP A 122 27.49 -17.40 -43.19
C ASP A 122 28.27 -16.77 -42.01
N ALA A 123 28.13 -15.45 -41.81
CA ALA A 123 28.74 -14.76 -40.67
C ALA A 123 28.12 -15.19 -39.32
N MET A 124 26.82 -15.45 -39.27
CA MET A 124 26.12 -15.97 -38.10
C MET A 124 26.61 -17.37 -37.71
N VAL A 125 26.63 -18.29 -38.68
CA VAL A 125 27.10 -19.68 -38.47
C VAL A 125 28.54 -19.67 -37.96
N ALA A 126 29.42 -18.88 -38.60
CA ALA A 126 30.81 -18.76 -38.18
C ALA A 126 30.97 -18.14 -36.78
N ALA A 127 30.00 -17.35 -36.32
CA ALA A 127 29.97 -16.77 -34.97
C ALA A 127 29.26 -17.65 -33.91
N GLY A 128 28.71 -18.81 -34.31
CA GLY A 128 27.95 -19.69 -33.41
C GLY A 128 26.53 -19.17 -33.09
N LEU A 129 25.93 -18.38 -33.97
CA LEU A 129 24.54 -17.91 -33.86
C LEU A 129 23.62 -18.74 -34.75
N SER A 130 22.45 -19.11 -34.24
CA SER A 130 21.53 -20.03 -34.94
C SER A 130 20.11 -19.51 -35.14
N ALA A 131 19.81 -18.26 -34.76
CA ALA A 131 18.47 -17.69 -34.91
C ALA A 131 18.47 -16.40 -35.75
N SER A 132 17.70 -16.38 -36.84
CA SER A 132 17.45 -15.19 -37.66
C SER A 132 15.95 -14.93 -37.88
N GLU A 133 15.63 -13.91 -38.66
CA GLU A 133 14.30 -13.63 -39.20
C GLU A 133 14.37 -13.28 -40.70
N GLY A 134 13.21 -13.29 -41.37
CA GLY A 134 13.03 -12.78 -42.72
C GLY A 134 12.16 -13.69 -43.56
N GLY A 135 12.38 -13.64 -44.88
CA GLY A 135 11.71 -14.54 -45.82
C GLY A 135 11.89 -14.11 -47.27
N PRO A 136 11.68 -15.05 -48.21
CA PRO A 136 11.95 -14.84 -49.63
C PRO A 136 11.10 -13.72 -50.24
N VAL A 137 9.92 -13.44 -49.68
CA VAL A 137 9.01 -12.38 -50.11
C VAL A 137 9.10 -11.19 -49.16
N SER A 138 8.99 -11.45 -47.86
CA SER A 138 8.86 -10.43 -46.82
C SER A 138 10.11 -9.58 -46.60
N TYR A 139 11.30 -10.10 -46.93
CA TYR A 139 12.56 -9.33 -46.97
C TYR A 139 12.98 -8.90 -48.37
N CYS A 140 12.13 -9.13 -49.37
CA CYS A 140 12.32 -8.62 -50.72
C CYS A 140 11.43 -7.39 -50.96
N LEU A 141 10.10 -7.57 -50.93
CA LEU A 141 9.12 -6.56 -51.35
C LEU A 141 9.24 -5.23 -50.59
N PRO A 142 9.33 -5.21 -49.24
CA PRO A 142 9.42 -3.94 -48.50
C PRO A 142 10.82 -3.31 -48.51
N TYR A 143 11.87 -4.07 -48.82
CA TYR A 143 13.26 -3.69 -48.49
C TYR A 143 14.21 -3.62 -49.70
N SER A 144 13.80 -4.09 -50.87
CA SER A 144 14.67 -4.24 -52.03
C SER A 144 13.99 -3.84 -53.33
N ARG A 145 14.80 -3.71 -54.40
CA ARG A 145 14.33 -3.63 -55.79
C ARG A 145 14.65 -4.92 -56.58
N LEU A 146 15.26 -5.89 -55.91
CA LEU A 146 15.66 -7.16 -56.49
C LEU A 146 14.40 -7.94 -56.89
N PRO A 147 14.32 -8.51 -58.10
CA PRO A 147 13.16 -9.31 -58.45
C PRO A 147 13.07 -10.56 -57.57
N LEU A 148 11.84 -11.01 -57.28
CA LEU A 148 11.53 -12.27 -56.63
C LEU A 148 12.17 -13.46 -57.36
N ALA A 149 12.32 -13.36 -58.69
CA ALA A 149 13.02 -14.36 -59.50
C ALA A 149 14.48 -14.59 -59.08
N GLU A 150 15.12 -13.61 -58.43
CA GLU A 150 16.47 -13.71 -57.88
C GLU A 150 16.45 -13.90 -56.35
N ALA A 151 15.55 -13.21 -55.65
CA ALA A 151 15.46 -13.28 -54.18
C ALA A 151 15.06 -14.68 -53.69
N ILE A 152 14.07 -15.32 -54.30
CA ILE A 152 13.57 -16.64 -53.87
C ILE A 152 14.68 -17.72 -53.97
N PRO A 153 15.38 -17.90 -55.11
CA PRO A 153 16.50 -18.84 -55.17
C PRO A 153 17.62 -18.52 -54.18
N ALA A 154 17.94 -17.23 -53.98
CA ALA A 154 18.97 -16.83 -53.01
C ALA A 154 18.58 -17.20 -51.57
N TRP A 155 17.31 -17.03 -51.20
CA TRP A 155 16.78 -17.47 -49.92
C TRP A 155 16.76 -18.99 -49.80
N ALA A 156 16.40 -19.74 -50.84
CA ALA A 156 16.39 -21.20 -50.81
C ALA A 156 17.80 -21.76 -50.54
N ASP A 157 18.81 -21.23 -51.24
CA ASP A 157 20.20 -21.62 -51.04
C ASP A 157 20.74 -21.22 -49.66
N ALA A 158 20.52 -19.97 -49.25
CA ALA A 158 20.96 -19.48 -47.95
C ALA A 158 20.30 -20.26 -46.79
N THR A 159 19.02 -20.62 -46.92
CA THR A 159 18.26 -21.36 -45.91
C THR A 159 18.84 -22.77 -45.72
N ARG A 160 19.12 -23.51 -46.81
CA ARG A 160 19.78 -24.83 -46.73
C ARG A 160 21.17 -24.73 -46.09
N ARG A 161 22.00 -23.79 -46.55
CA ARG A 161 23.35 -23.60 -45.99
C ARG A 161 23.32 -23.20 -44.51
N PHE A 162 22.35 -22.39 -44.10
CA PHE A 162 22.17 -22.03 -42.71
C PHE A 162 21.77 -23.24 -41.86
N ALA A 163 20.84 -24.08 -42.35
CA ALA A 163 20.45 -25.32 -41.68
C ALA A 163 21.63 -26.28 -41.53
N GLU A 164 22.34 -26.56 -42.61
CA GLU A 164 23.49 -27.46 -42.64
C GLU A 164 24.65 -26.94 -41.77
N GLY A 165 24.98 -25.65 -41.90
CA GLY A 165 26.08 -25.02 -41.17
C GLY A 165 25.84 -24.91 -39.67
N THR A 166 24.61 -24.61 -39.23
CA THR A 166 24.27 -24.62 -37.80
C THR A 166 24.26 -26.04 -37.22
N ALA A 167 23.72 -27.01 -37.96
CA ALA A 167 23.71 -28.41 -37.56
C ALA A 167 25.15 -28.97 -37.41
N ALA A 168 26.06 -28.59 -38.32
CA ALA A 168 27.48 -28.93 -38.21
C ALA A 168 28.15 -28.38 -36.93
N ASN A 169 27.63 -27.29 -36.37
CA ASN A 169 28.05 -26.72 -35.09
C ASN A 169 27.28 -27.29 -33.88
N GLY A 170 26.44 -28.30 -34.06
CA GLY A 170 25.63 -28.90 -33.00
C GLY A 170 24.49 -27.99 -32.50
N LEU A 171 24.08 -27.00 -33.30
CA LEU A 171 22.99 -26.08 -32.99
C LEU A 171 21.79 -26.33 -33.91
N ARG A 172 20.60 -25.94 -33.46
CA ARG A 172 19.39 -25.95 -34.29
C ARG A 172 19.20 -24.58 -34.94
N ALA A 173 19.16 -24.53 -36.28
CA ALA A 173 18.77 -23.32 -37.00
C ALA A 173 17.30 -22.98 -36.72
N HIS A 174 17.04 -21.69 -36.53
CA HIS A 174 15.73 -21.13 -36.32
C HIS A 174 15.52 -19.92 -37.22
N LEU A 175 14.42 -19.91 -37.98
CA LEU A 175 14.00 -18.77 -38.79
C LEU A 175 12.60 -18.30 -38.40
N GLU A 176 12.49 -17.01 -38.09
CA GLU A 176 11.22 -16.32 -37.92
C GLU A 176 10.76 -15.71 -39.25
N THR A 177 9.52 -15.98 -39.65
CA THR A 177 8.93 -15.37 -40.85
C THR A 177 8.77 -13.87 -40.63
N PHE A 178 8.91 -13.05 -41.68
CA PHE A 178 8.48 -11.65 -41.65
C PHE A 178 7.22 -11.41 -42.51
N GLY A 179 6.66 -12.48 -43.08
CA GLY A 179 5.41 -12.49 -43.86
C GLY A 179 4.19 -11.99 -43.09
N GLY A 180 4.16 -12.15 -41.77
CA GLY A 180 3.12 -11.59 -40.91
C GLY A 180 3.23 -10.09 -40.66
N CYS A 181 4.29 -9.45 -41.14
CA CYS A 181 4.54 -8.02 -40.97
C CYS A 181 4.45 -7.27 -42.30
N MET A 182 5.16 -7.73 -43.33
CA MET A 182 5.25 -7.07 -44.65
C MET A 182 5.51 -5.56 -44.53
N LEU A 183 4.57 -4.71 -44.96
CA LEU A 183 4.67 -3.24 -44.88
C LEU A 183 4.33 -2.67 -43.50
N GLY A 184 3.88 -3.50 -42.56
CA GLY A 184 3.62 -3.16 -41.16
C GLY A 184 2.27 -2.50 -40.88
N GLN A 185 1.54 -2.05 -41.90
CA GLN A 185 0.23 -1.42 -41.77
C GLN A 185 -0.59 -1.58 -43.05
N MET A 186 -1.92 -1.48 -42.94
CA MET A 186 -2.87 -1.49 -44.07
C MET A 186 -2.91 -2.80 -44.87
N CYS A 187 -2.39 -3.90 -44.32
CA CYS A 187 -2.51 -5.24 -44.88
C CYS A 187 -3.58 -6.02 -44.11
N PRO A 188 -4.74 -6.35 -44.73
CA PRO A 188 -5.76 -7.15 -44.06
C PRO A 188 -5.19 -8.44 -43.45
N PRO A 189 -5.63 -8.84 -42.24
CA PRO A 189 -4.97 -9.90 -41.47
C PRO A 189 -4.81 -11.23 -42.21
N SER A 190 -5.78 -11.62 -43.05
CA SER A 190 -5.75 -12.88 -43.80
C SER A 190 -4.54 -12.99 -44.73
N LEU A 191 -4.12 -11.89 -45.38
CA LEU A 191 -2.93 -11.89 -46.23
C LEU A 191 -1.64 -12.07 -45.40
N LEU A 192 -1.55 -11.40 -44.25
CA LEU A 192 -0.38 -11.52 -43.36
C LEU A 192 -0.25 -12.93 -42.81
N VAL A 193 -1.37 -13.55 -42.40
CA VAL A 193 -1.42 -14.94 -41.97
C VAL A 193 -0.99 -15.88 -43.09
N ALA A 194 -1.53 -15.73 -44.30
CA ALA A 194 -1.20 -16.57 -45.45
C ALA A 194 0.30 -16.52 -45.82
N ILE A 195 0.88 -15.32 -45.95
CA ILE A 195 2.29 -15.18 -46.29
C ILE A 195 3.19 -15.73 -45.16
N SER A 196 2.81 -15.52 -43.90
CA SER A 196 3.54 -16.07 -42.75
C SER A 196 3.58 -17.61 -42.81
N VAL A 197 2.46 -18.28 -43.08
CA VAL A 197 2.42 -19.74 -43.22
C VAL A 197 3.23 -20.22 -44.43
N LEU A 198 3.08 -19.58 -45.60
CA LEU A 198 3.80 -19.97 -46.81
C LEU A 198 5.33 -19.81 -46.66
N GLU A 199 5.81 -18.74 -46.01
CA GLU A 199 7.25 -18.59 -45.73
C GLU A 199 7.75 -19.63 -44.72
N ALA A 200 6.95 -19.99 -43.72
CA ALA A 200 7.31 -21.06 -42.80
C ALA A 200 7.41 -22.43 -43.52
N MET A 201 6.48 -22.72 -44.44
CA MET A 201 6.54 -23.92 -45.29
C MET A 201 7.78 -23.92 -46.18
N PHE A 202 8.12 -22.76 -46.77
CA PHE A 202 9.34 -22.59 -47.55
C PHE A 202 10.59 -22.92 -46.72
N PHE A 203 10.67 -22.45 -45.48
CA PHE A 203 11.80 -22.79 -44.60
C PHE A 203 11.87 -24.29 -44.31
N ALA A 204 10.74 -24.92 -43.98
CA ALA A 204 10.67 -26.36 -43.74
C ALA A 204 11.10 -27.18 -44.97
N GLN A 205 10.64 -26.80 -46.17
CA GLN A 205 11.04 -27.44 -47.44
C GLN A 205 12.55 -27.34 -47.71
N HIS A 206 13.22 -26.34 -47.13
CA HIS A 206 14.66 -26.11 -47.24
C HIS A 206 15.47 -26.52 -45.99
N GLY A 207 14.93 -27.42 -45.17
CA GLY A 207 15.67 -28.15 -44.14
C GLY A 207 15.60 -27.57 -42.72
N LEU A 208 14.73 -26.59 -42.46
CA LEU A 208 14.55 -26.04 -41.10
C LEU A 208 13.62 -26.90 -40.28
N THR A 209 14.05 -27.24 -39.07
CA THR A 209 13.26 -27.99 -38.07
C THR A 209 12.75 -27.09 -36.94
N SER A 210 13.00 -25.78 -37.02
CA SER A 210 12.47 -24.80 -36.07
C SER A 210 12.16 -23.47 -36.75
N VAL A 211 10.93 -22.98 -36.55
CA VAL A 211 10.45 -21.72 -37.13
C VAL A 211 9.64 -20.90 -36.14
N SER A 212 9.56 -19.60 -36.36
CA SER A 212 8.53 -18.75 -35.74
C SER A 212 7.63 -18.17 -36.81
N LEU A 213 6.33 -18.08 -36.55
CA LEU A 213 5.38 -17.40 -37.41
C LEU A 213 5.09 -16.01 -36.86
N SER A 214 5.37 -14.96 -37.62
CA SER A 214 5.05 -13.59 -37.22
C SER A 214 3.60 -13.22 -37.53
N TYR A 215 3.11 -12.23 -36.79
CA TYR A 215 1.95 -11.42 -37.10
C TYR A 215 2.16 -10.02 -36.52
N ALA A 216 1.88 -8.96 -37.28
CA ALA A 216 1.92 -7.58 -36.79
C ALA A 216 0.53 -7.11 -36.39
N GLN A 217 0.41 -6.61 -35.16
CA GLN A 217 -0.80 -5.96 -34.67
C GLN A 217 -1.31 -4.93 -35.68
N GLN A 218 -2.61 -4.94 -35.96
CA GLN A 218 -3.28 -4.02 -36.86
C GLN A 218 -4.10 -2.99 -36.06
N THR A 219 -5.27 -2.61 -36.57
CA THR A 219 -6.07 -1.49 -36.06
C THR A 219 -7.13 -1.90 -35.05
N HIS A 220 -7.40 -3.19 -34.89
CA HIS A 220 -8.47 -3.68 -34.02
C HIS A 220 -8.03 -4.91 -33.20
N PRO A 221 -7.98 -4.83 -31.86
CA PRO A 221 -7.36 -5.86 -31.02
C PRO A 221 -8.08 -7.22 -31.07
N VAL A 222 -9.41 -7.25 -31.18
CA VAL A 222 -10.14 -8.53 -31.33
C VAL A 222 -9.85 -9.17 -32.69
N GLN A 223 -9.66 -8.35 -33.74
CA GLN A 223 -9.34 -8.86 -35.07
C GLN A 223 -7.91 -9.42 -35.11
N ASP A 224 -7.00 -8.81 -34.35
CA ASP A 224 -5.65 -9.34 -34.15
C ASP A 224 -5.68 -10.70 -33.42
N ILE A 225 -6.55 -10.86 -32.42
CA ILE A 225 -6.74 -12.13 -31.71
C ILE A 225 -7.32 -13.22 -32.63
N GLU A 226 -8.29 -12.88 -33.48
CA GLU A 226 -8.81 -13.78 -34.51
C GLU A 226 -7.71 -14.19 -35.50
N ALA A 227 -6.87 -13.24 -35.92
CA ALA A 227 -5.76 -13.52 -36.83
C ALA A 227 -4.70 -14.43 -36.21
N LEU A 228 -4.37 -14.23 -34.93
CA LEU A 228 -3.48 -15.14 -34.19
C LEU A 228 -4.09 -16.54 -34.05
N ALA A 229 -5.38 -16.65 -33.74
CA ALA A 229 -6.09 -17.92 -33.68
C ALA A 229 -6.06 -18.67 -35.03
N ALA A 230 -6.36 -17.95 -36.13
CA ALA A 230 -6.26 -18.48 -37.49
C ALA A 230 -4.82 -18.91 -37.85
N LEU A 231 -3.82 -18.11 -37.45
CA LEU A 231 -2.41 -18.43 -37.68
C LEU A 231 -1.98 -19.70 -36.95
N HIS A 232 -2.40 -19.88 -35.70
CA HIS A 232 -2.14 -21.13 -34.96
C HIS A 232 -2.73 -22.34 -35.68
N HIS A 233 -4.01 -22.26 -36.07
CA HIS A 233 -4.69 -23.35 -36.76
C HIS A 233 -4.00 -23.67 -38.11
N LEU A 234 -3.78 -22.67 -38.96
CA LEU A 234 -3.15 -22.89 -40.27
C LEU A 234 -1.70 -23.36 -40.15
N ALA A 235 -0.96 -22.87 -39.15
CA ALA A 235 0.38 -23.36 -38.88
C ALA A 235 0.34 -24.86 -38.54
N GLU A 236 -0.58 -25.30 -37.67
CA GLU A 236 -0.81 -26.70 -37.33
C GLU A 236 -1.16 -27.56 -38.53
N THR A 237 -2.02 -27.06 -39.44
CA THR A 237 -2.45 -27.76 -40.65
C THR A 237 -1.32 -27.96 -41.66
N PHE A 238 -0.50 -26.93 -41.91
CA PHE A 238 0.40 -26.91 -43.07
C PHE A 238 1.87 -27.22 -42.77
N LEU A 239 2.34 -27.02 -41.52
CA LEU A 239 3.72 -27.34 -41.18
C LEU A 239 3.87 -28.80 -40.71
N PRO A 240 4.94 -29.50 -41.13
CA PRO A 240 5.23 -30.85 -40.67
C PRO A 240 5.28 -30.96 -39.14
N ALA A 241 4.86 -32.11 -38.60
CA ALA A 241 4.76 -32.32 -37.15
C ALA A 241 6.12 -32.28 -36.42
N ASP A 242 7.21 -32.57 -37.11
CA ASP A 242 8.59 -32.53 -36.61
C ASP A 242 9.24 -31.14 -36.68
N VAL A 243 8.55 -30.14 -37.26
CA VAL A 243 9.00 -28.75 -37.26
C VAL A 243 8.47 -28.04 -36.02
N ALA A 244 9.38 -27.72 -35.10
CA ALA A 244 9.05 -26.97 -33.89
C ALA A 244 8.67 -25.52 -34.24
N ARG A 245 7.56 -25.03 -33.65
CA ARG A 245 6.96 -23.74 -34.02
C ARG A 245 6.49 -22.93 -32.82
N HIS A 246 6.53 -21.62 -32.93
CA HIS A 246 5.82 -20.70 -32.05
C HIS A 246 5.38 -19.44 -32.82
N VAL A 247 4.46 -18.67 -32.24
CA VAL A 247 3.90 -17.45 -32.82
C VAL A 247 4.50 -16.22 -32.15
N VAL A 248 4.76 -15.20 -32.96
CA VAL A 248 5.39 -13.94 -32.56
C VAL A 248 4.47 -12.78 -32.95
N LEU A 249 3.98 -12.04 -31.97
CA LEU A 249 3.29 -10.78 -32.21
C LEU A 249 4.31 -9.64 -32.33
N TYR A 250 4.11 -8.75 -33.29
CA TYR A 250 4.81 -7.48 -33.36
C TYR A 250 3.86 -6.37 -32.89
N THR A 251 4.34 -5.55 -31.96
CA THR A 251 3.70 -4.27 -31.64
C THR A 251 3.54 -3.48 -32.94
N TYR A 252 2.40 -2.79 -33.10
CA TYR A 252 1.99 -2.08 -34.31
C TYR A 252 3.16 -1.39 -35.04
N MET A 253 3.26 -1.66 -36.35
CA MET A 253 4.43 -1.31 -37.17
C MET A 253 4.17 -0.11 -38.12
N GLY A 254 2.99 0.51 -38.02
CA GLY A 254 2.61 1.68 -38.81
C GLY A 254 3.03 3.01 -38.18
N VAL A 255 2.29 4.08 -38.49
CA VAL A 255 2.48 5.39 -37.84
C VAL A 255 2.23 5.26 -36.34
N TYR A 256 3.22 5.61 -35.52
CA TYR A 256 3.18 5.41 -34.07
C TYR A 256 2.56 6.62 -33.33
N PRO A 257 1.92 6.43 -32.16
CA PRO A 257 1.41 7.54 -31.35
C PRO A 257 2.48 8.60 -31.06
N GLY A 258 2.08 9.86 -31.14
CA GLY A 258 2.98 11.00 -30.93
C GLY A 258 3.27 11.29 -29.47
N THR A 259 2.35 10.90 -28.56
CA THR A 259 2.50 11.09 -27.11
C THR A 259 3.07 9.84 -26.43
N GLU A 260 3.83 10.03 -25.35
CA GLU A 260 4.37 8.93 -24.54
C GLU A 260 3.24 8.08 -23.92
N ALA A 261 2.15 8.73 -23.47
CA ALA A 261 0.99 8.06 -22.90
C ALA A 261 0.26 7.20 -23.94
N GLY A 262 0.01 7.72 -25.14
CA GLY A 262 -0.58 6.97 -26.25
C GLY A 262 0.29 5.79 -26.67
N ALA A 263 1.61 6.00 -26.77
CA ALA A 263 2.57 4.93 -27.07
C ALA A 263 2.58 3.82 -25.99
N GLY A 264 2.44 4.22 -24.72
CA GLY A 264 2.31 3.31 -23.59
C GLY A 264 1.02 2.48 -23.63
N LEU A 265 -0.12 3.09 -23.98
CA LEU A 265 -1.39 2.39 -24.16
C LEU A 265 -1.32 1.37 -25.31
N LEU A 266 -0.72 1.76 -26.43
CA LEU A 266 -0.55 0.86 -27.58
C LEU A 266 0.26 -0.38 -27.20
N LEU A 267 1.38 -0.21 -26.50
CA LEU A 267 2.20 -1.33 -26.01
C LEU A 267 1.45 -2.22 -25.00
N ASP A 268 0.62 -1.62 -24.14
CA ASP A 268 -0.23 -2.37 -23.20
C ASP A 268 -1.22 -3.25 -23.96
N THR A 269 -1.89 -2.70 -24.97
CA THR A 269 -2.79 -3.45 -25.85
C THR A 269 -2.04 -4.54 -26.61
N SER A 270 -0.82 -4.29 -27.11
CA SER A 270 0.00 -5.34 -27.75
C SER A 270 0.29 -6.50 -26.81
N ALA A 271 0.64 -6.21 -25.54
CA ALA A 271 0.89 -7.26 -24.54
C ALA A 271 -0.37 -8.07 -24.22
N GLN A 272 -1.53 -7.41 -24.13
CA GLN A 272 -2.82 -8.09 -23.93
C GLN A 272 -3.19 -8.96 -25.13
N VAL A 273 -3.07 -8.44 -26.35
CA VAL A 273 -3.33 -9.19 -27.59
C VAL A 273 -2.38 -10.38 -27.73
N ALA A 274 -1.09 -10.22 -27.39
CA ALA A 274 -0.14 -11.32 -27.43
C ALA A 274 -0.59 -12.47 -26.52
N VAL A 275 -0.89 -12.18 -25.25
CA VAL A 275 -1.29 -13.20 -24.28
C VAL A 275 -2.65 -13.80 -24.62
N ARG A 276 -3.65 -12.96 -24.94
CA ARG A 276 -5.01 -13.41 -25.22
C ARG A 276 -5.12 -14.14 -26.56
N GLY A 277 -4.33 -13.74 -27.54
CA GLY A 277 -4.21 -14.37 -28.84
C GLY A 277 -3.33 -15.63 -28.87
N GLY A 278 -2.64 -15.96 -27.78
CA GLY A 278 -1.82 -17.17 -27.69
C GLY A 278 -0.38 -17.04 -28.24
N ALA A 279 0.06 -15.84 -28.58
CA ALA A 279 1.43 -15.60 -29.01
C ALA A 279 2.41 -15.83 -27.85
N GLN A 280 3.45 -16.64 -28.11
CA GLN A 280 4.45 -16.95 -27.09
C GLN A 280 5.54 -15.89 -26.98
N ARG A 281 5.69 -15.05 -28.02
CA ARG A 281 6.68 -13.97 -28.07
C ARG A 281 6.10 -12.66 -28.58
N LEU A 282 6.54 -11.54 -28.02
CA LEU A 282 6.15 -10.18 -28.40
C LEU A 282 7.39 -9.34 -28.72
N ILE A 283 7.44 -8.77 -29.94
CA ILE A 283 8.40 -7.73 -30.28
C ILE A 283 7.87 -6.39 -29.79
N VAL A 284 8.54 -5.78 -28.80
CA VAL A 284 8.12 -4.53 -28.18
C VAL A 284 8.62 -3.32 -28.98
N LYS A 285 7.83 -2.25 -28.93
CA LYS A 285 8.20 -0.90 -29.38
C LYS A 285 8.29 0.03 -28.18
N THR A 286 8.91 1.19 -28.38
CA THR A 286 9.14 2.16 -27.30
C THR A 286 8.37 3.46 -27.58
N ALA A 287 8.18 4.29 -26.56
CA ALA A 287 7.62 5.63 -26.73
C ALA A 287 8.48 6.55 -27.62
N ALA A 288 9.76 6.23 -27.79
CA ALA A 288 10.65 6.98 -28.68
C ALA A 288 10.39 6.71 -30.17
N GLU A 289 9.61 5.67 -30.53
CA GLU A 289 9.43 5.19 -31.91
C GLU A 289 8.96 6.28 -32.88
N ALA A 290 8.09 7.20 -32.44
CA ALA A 290 7.61 8.30 -33.28
C ALA A 290 8.67 9.36 -33.60
N HIS A 291 9.79 9.37 -32.86
CA HIS A 291 10.71 10.51 -32.81
C HIS A 291 12.16 10.14 -33.14
N ARG A 292 12.66 9.00 -32.65
CA ARG A 292 14.09 8.61 -32.75
C ARG A 292 14.33 7.13 -32.46
N ILE A 293 15.56 6.68 -32.69
CA ILE A 293 16.03 5.38 -32.22
C ILE A 293 16.03 5.36 -30.67
N PRO A 294 15.48 4.31 -30.02
CA PRO A 294 15.44 4.21 -28.57
C PRO A 294 16.81 3.94 -27.94
N THR A 295 16.98 4.44 -26.73
CA THR A 295 18.08 4.08 -25.84
C THR A 295 17.90 2.67 -25.28
N VAL A 296 18.97 2.12 -24.68
CA VAL A 296 18.91 0.82 -24.00
C VAL A 296 17.94 0.86 -22.80
N GLY A 297 17.91 1.96 -22.05
CA GLY A 297 17.01 2.12 -20.90
C GLY A 297 15.52 2.13 -21.31
N GLU A 298 15.19 2.83 -22.40
CA GLU A 298 13.82 2.86 -22.95
C GLU A 298 13.37 1.48 -23.46
N ASN A 299 14.28 0.73 -24.09
CA ASN A 299 14.01 -0.65 -24.47
C ASN A 299 13.70 -1.53 -23.24
N ILE A 300 14.50 -1.42 -22.17
CA ILE A 300 14.25 -2.18 -20.93
C ILE A 300 12.91 -1.80 -20.31
N ALA A 301 12.59 -0.51 -20.25
CA ALA A 301 11.30 -0.04 -19.73
C ALA A 301 10.11 -0.61 -20.52
N ALA A 302 10.21 -0.68 -21.85
CA ALA A 302 9.19 -1.30 -22.70
C ALA A 302 9.05 -2.81 -22.43
N LEU A 303 10.16 -3.54 -22.29
CA LEU A 303 10.15 -4.98 -21.96
C LEU A 303 9.46 -5.25 -20.62
N GLU A 304 9.80 -4.49 -19.58
CA GLU A 304 9.23 -4.67 -18.25
C GLU A 304 7.76 -4.26 -18.18
N ARG A 305 7.38 -3.19 -18.90
CA ARG A 305 5.97 -2.78 -19.06
C ARG A 305 5.14 -3.87 -19.73
N ALA A 306 5.60 -4.38 -20.87
CA ALA A 306 4.92 -5.46 -21.58
C ALA A 306 4.82 -6.73 -20.75
N THR A 307 5.85 -7.08 -19.98
CA THR A 307 5.81 -8.23 -19.06
C THR A 307 4.74 -8.08 -17.97
N ARG A 308 4.65 -6.91 -17.34
CA ARG A 308 3.64 -6.63 -16.32
C ARG A 308 2.23 -6.71 -16.90
N LYS A 309 2.00 -6.07 -18.05
CA LYS A 309 0.69 -6.07 -18.72
C LYS A 309 0.30 -7.44 -19.26
N GLY A 310 1.27 -8.23 -19.72
CA GLY A 310 1.04 -9.63 -20.07
C GLY A 310 0.54 -10.47 -18.89
N ARG A 311 1.05 -10.23 -17.66
CA ARG A 311 0.54 -10.91 -16.46
C ARG A 311 -0.87 -10.48 -16.09
N GLU A 312 -1.16 -9.18 -16.14
CA GLU A 312 -2.51 -8.65 -15.90
C GLU A 312 -3.53 -9.26 -16.90
N ALA A 313 -3.10 -9.45 -18.15
CA ALA A 313 -3.91 -10.07 -19.19
C ALA A 313 -4.29 -11.53 -18.91
N LEU A 314 -3.68 -12.23 -17.95
CA LEU A 314 -4.09 -13.58 -17.54
C LEU A 314 -5.34 -13.58 -16.63
N THR A 315 -5.68 -12.45 -16.02
CA THR A 315 -6.77 -12.33 -15.05
C THR A 315 -8.13 -12.12 -15.72
N GLU A 316 -9.23 -12.39 -15.02
CA GLU A 316 -10.59 -12.11 -15.52
C GLU A 316 -10.88 -10.61 -15.71
N GLU A 317 -10.00 -9.72 -15.24
CA GLU A 317 -10.16 -8.27 -15.37
C GLU A 317 -9.84 -7.72 -16.78
N CYS A 318 -9.15 -8.51 -17.62
CA CYS A 318 -8.87 -8.11 -19.00
C CYS A 318 -10.08 -8.38 -19.91
N GLU A 319 -10.59 -7.31 -20.52
CA GLU A 319 -11.81 -7.32 -21.36
C GLU A 319 -11.63 -8.00 -22.72
N LEU A 320 -10.39 -8.19 -23.19
CA LEU A 320 -10.15 -8.85 -24.47
C LEU A 320 -10.48 -10.35 -24.39
N PRO A 321 -11.15 -10.91 -25.41
CA PRO A 321 -11.49 -12.33 -25.45
C PRO A 321 -10.23 -13.19 -25.61
N TRP A 322 -10.25 -14.41 -25.10
CA TRP A 322 -9.23 -15.40 -25.41
C TRP A 322 -9.35 -15.88 -26.86
N ALA A 323 -8.26 -16.33 -27.48
CA ALA A 323 -8.24 -16.90 -28.83
C ALA A 323 -9.27 -18.02 -29.02
N ARG A 324 -9.52 -18.82 -27.98
CA ARG A 324 -10.54 -19.88 -27.97
C ARG A 324 -12.00 -19.38 -27.90
N GLN A 325 -12.22 -18.08 -27.70
CA GLN A 325 -13.53 -17.45 -27.53
C GLN A 325 -13.94 -16.61 -28.74
N VAL A 326 -13.03 -16.33 -29.67
CA VAL A 326 -13.32 -15.53 -30.87
C VAL A 326 -13.75 -16.40 -32.04
N ASP A 327 -14.57 -15.84 -32.92
CA ASP A 327 -14.87 -16.43 -34.23
C ASP A 327 -13.83 -15.92 -35.24
N TYR A 328 -12.88 -16.79 -35.59
CA TYR A 328 -11.79 -16.48 -36.52
C TYR A 328 -12.03 -16.98 -37.95
N GLU A 329 -13.24 -17.48 -38.26
CA GLU A 329 -13.57 -18.15 -39.53
C GLU A 329 -13.33 -17.28 -40.77
N THR A 330 -13.59 -15.98 -40.69
CA THR A 330 -13.37 -15.07 -41.82
C THR A 330 -11.88 -14.97 -42.16
N VAL A 331 -11.04 -14.71 -41.15
CA VAL A 331 -9.58 -14.59 -41.37
C VAL A 331 -9.00 -15.94 -41.81
N TYR A 332 -9.47 -17.03 -41.20
CA TYR A 332 -9.07 -18.39 -41.55
C TYR A 332 -9.42 -18.74 -43.00
N THR A 333 -10.67 -18.59 -43.40
CA THR A 333 -11.14 -18.97 -44.74
C THR A 333 -10.45 -18.17 -45.83
N GLU A 334 -10.27 -16.85 -45.63
CA GLU A 334 -9.53 -16.02 -46.58
C GLU A 334 -8.06 -16.43 -46.67
N ALA A 335 -7.39 -16.63 -45.53
CA ALA A 335 -5.99 -17.04 -45.51
C ALA A 335 -5.78 -18.43 -46.13
N LEU A 336 -6.68 -19.37 -45.85
CA LEU A 336 -6.69 -20.71 -46.43
C LEU A 336 -6.81 -20.65 -47.95
N ALA A 337 -7.75 -19.86 -48.48
CA ALA A 337 -7.92 -19.70 -49.92
C ALA A 337 -6.66 -19.15 -50.61
N LEU A 338 -5.95 -18.22 -49.97
CA LEU A 338 -4.67 -17.70 -50.47
C LEU A 338 -3.57 -18.76 -50.45
N ILE A 339 -3.45 -19.51 -49.35
CA ILE A 339 -2.47 -20.61 -49.22
C ILE A 339 -2.73 -21.67 -50.28
N GLU A 340 -3.95 -22.20 -50.37
CA GLU A 340 -4.34 -23.25 -51.32
C GLU A 340 -4.15 -22.80 -52.78
N ALA A 341 -4.46 -21.54 -53.10
CA ALA A 341 -4.22 -21.02 -54.44
C ALA A 341 -2.74 -20.98 -54.81
N VAL A 342 -1.85 -20.70 -53.87
CA VAL A 342 -0.40 -20.76 -54.09
C VAL A 342 0.07 -22.21 -54.20
N LEU A 343 -0.38 -23.10 -53.31
CA LEU A 343 -0.03 -24.53 -53.36
C LEU A 343 -0.51 -25.22 -54.64
N GLY A 344 -1.65 -24.77 -55.20
CA GLY A 344 -2.17 -25.23 -56.49
C GLY A 344 -1.29 -24.87 -57.69
N LEU A 345 -0.31 -23.98 -57.54
CA LEU A 345 0.61 -23.58 -58.62
C LEU A 345 1.79 -24.55 -58.79
N GLY A 346 2.07 -25.39 -57.79
CA GLY A 346 3.12 -26.40 -57.83
C GLY A 346 3.60 -26.85 -56.44
N PRO A 347 4.30 -27.98 -56.34
CA PRO A 347 4.73 -28.57 -55.06
C PRO A 347 5.93 -27.85 -54.41
N ASP A 348 6.65 -27.02 -55.16
CA ASP A 348 7.76 -26.22 -54.63
C ASP A 348 7.26 -24.81 -54.27
N ILE A 349 7.32 -24.48 -52.98
CA ILE A 349 6.78 -23.22 -52.43
C ILE A 349 7.49 -22.01 -53.03
N GLY A 350 8.78 -22.09 -53.35
CA GLY A 350 9.52 -20.96 -53.91
C GLY A 350 8.98 -20.50 -55.28
N PRO A 351 9.02 -21.34 -56.32
CA PRO A 351 8.40 -21.06 -57.61
C PRO A 351 6.90 -20.76 -57.52
N ALA A 352 6.16 -21.41 -56.62
CA ALA A 352 4.75 -21.15 -56.39
C ALA A 352 4.50 -19.72 -55.88
N LEU A 353 5.26 -19.25 -54.87
CA LEU A 353 5.20 -17.87 -54.37
C LEU A 353 5.48 -16.86 -55.48
N ARG A 354 6.54 -17.08 -56.27
CA ARG A 354 6.88 -16.22 -57.41
C ARG A 354 5.71 -16.12 -58.39
N LYS A 355 5.13 -17.26 -58.76
CA LYS A 355 4.02 -17.32 -59.71
C LYS A 355 2.77 -16.66 -59.13
N GLY A 356 2.48 -16.86 -57.84
CA GLY A 356 1.36 -16.26 -57.14
C GLY A 356 1.38 -14.72 -57.20
N PHE A 357 2.53 -14.10 -56.97
CA PHE A 357 2.70 -12.65 -57.14
C PHE A 357 2.63 -12.23 -58.61
N ALA A 358 3.28 -12.97 -59.52
CA ALA A 358 3.29 -12.65 -60.95
C ALA A 358 1.89 -12.73 -61.61
N THR A 359 0.99 -13.54 -61.07
CA THR A 359 -0.40 -13.67 -61.55
C THR A 359 -1.41 -12.88 -60.71
N GLY A 360 -0.98 -12.16 -59.67
CA GLY A 360 -1.84 -11.39 -58.78
C GLY A 360 -2.71 -12.22 -57.82
N LEU A 361 -2.41 -13.52 -57.65
CA LEU A 361 -3.04 -14.39 -56.65
C LEU A 361 -2.57 -14.06 -55.22
N LEU A 362 -1.41 -13.41 -55.10
CA LEU A 362 -0.98 -12.68 -53.93
C LEU A 362 -0.69 -11.23 -54.34
N ASP A 363 -1.24 -10.26 -53.62
CA ASP A 363 -1.05 -8.85 -53.89
C ASP A 363 -1.08 -8.04 -52.59
N VAL A 364 0.05 -7.40 -52.26
CA VAL A 364 0.23 -6.65 -51.01
C VAL A 364 -0.23 -5.21 -51.21
N PRO A 365 -1.27 -4.76 -50.48
CA PRO A 365 -1.78 -3.39 -50.63
C PRO A 365 -0.69 -2.33 -50.49
N PHE A 366 -0.69 -1.36 -51.40
CA PHE A 366 0.23 -0.20 -51.39
C PHE A 366 1.73 -0.55 -51.52
N CYS A 367 2.07 -1.80 -51.86
CA CYS A 367 3.45 -2.19 -52.12
C CYS A 367 3.94 -1.60 -53.46
N LEU A 368 5.11 -0.95 -53.43
CA LEU A 368 5.74 -0.32 -54.60
C LEU A 368 6.69 -1.23 -55.37
N HIS A 369 6.87 -2.48 -54.92
CA HIS A 369 7.77 -3.42 -55.56
C HIS A 369 7.26 -3.82 -56.95
N ARG A 370 8.14 -3.89 -57.95
CA ARG A 370 7.75 -4.15 -59.36
C ARG A 370 7.07 -5.50 -59.60
N ASP A 371 7.35 -6.48 -58.73
CA ASP A 371 6.75 -7.82 -58.82
C ASP A 371 5.42 -7.92 -58.08
N ASN A 372 4.97 -6.84 -57.43
CA ASN A 372 3.66 -6.75 -56.82
C ASN A 372 2.68 -6.09 -57.81
N THR A 373 1.53 -6.71 -58.06
CA THR A 373 0.57 -6.21 -59.08
C THR A 373 0.00 -4.84 -58.69
N GLY A 374 -0.25 -4.60 -57.40
CA GLY A 374 -0.74 -3.32 -56.88
C GLY A 374 -2.22 -3.05 -57.16
N ALA A 375 -3.00 -4.08 -57.47
CA ALA A 375 -4.44 -4.00 -57.69
C ALA A 375 -5.25 -4.08 -56.38
N ALA A 376 -4.70 -4.73 -55.35
CA ALA A 376 -5.31 -4.86 -54.05
C ALA A 376 -5.24 -3.56 -53.21
N GLN A 377 -6.30 -3.30 -52.44
CA GLN A 377 -6.39 -2.15 -51.53
C GLN A 377 -7.08 -2.57 -50.23
N GLY A 378 -6.48 -2.25 -49.09
CA GLY A 378 -7.11 -2.34 -47.77
C GLY A 378 -7.85 -1.06 -47.38
N THR A 379 -8.82 -1.16 -46.48
CA THR A 379 -9.53 -0.03 -45.86
C THR A 379 -9.85 -0.33 -44.40
N ILE A 380 -9.93 0.70 -43.57
CA ILE A 380 -10.46 0.60 -42.20
C ILE A 380 -11.98 0.84 -42.26
N GLY A 381 -12.75 -0.05 -41.64
CA GLY A 381 -14.20 0.06 -41.46
C GLY A 381 -14.56 1.01 -40.31
N ASP A 382 -15.84 1.36 -40.19
CA ASP A 382 -16.32 2.27 -39.13
C ASP A 382 -16.16 1.65 -37.72
N ASP A 383 -16.08 0.32 -37.64
CA ASP A 383 -15.76 -0.45 -36.45
C ASP A 383 -14.25 -0.54 -36.15
N GLY A 384 -13.40 0.15 -36.93
CA GLY A 384 -11.95 0.11 -36.80
C GLY A 384 -11.29 -1.16 -37.35
N ARG A 385 -12.05 -2.13 -37.87
CA ARG A 385 -11.50 -3.37 -38.43
C ARG A 385 -10.92 -3.13 -39.82
N LEU A 386 -9.82 -3.80 -40.12
CA LEU A 386 -9.18 -3.74 -41.42
C LEU A 386 -9.87 -4.73 -42.39
N ARG A 387 -10.25 -4.25 -43.57
CA ARG A 387 -11.03 -4.99 -44.57
C ARG A 387 -10.48 -4.78 -45.98
N TRP A 388 -10.89 -5.62 -46.93
CA TRP A 388 -10.57 -5.44 -48.34
C TRP A 388 -11.47 -4.36 -48.97
N ALA A 389 -10.87 -3.33 -49.57
CA ALA A 389 -11.56 -2.40 -50.47
C ALA A 389 -11.52 -2.89 -51.92
N LYS A 390 -10.39 -3.50 -52.32
CA LYS A 390 -10.21 -4.22 -53.59
C LYS A 390 -9.35 -5.44 -53.35
N THR A 391 -9.76 -6.59 -53.89
CA THR A 391 -9.02 -7.85 -53.77
C THR A 391 -8.13 -8.14 -54.99
N GLY A 392 -8.24 -7.36 -56.07
CA GLY A 392 -7.48 -7.63 -57.29
C GLY A 392 -7.85 -8.99 -57.89
N ALA A 393 -6.85 -9.79 -58.25
CA ALA A 393 -7.02 -11.15 -58.74
C ALA A 393 -6.95 -12.23 -57.63
N MET A 394 -6.85 -11.82 -56.36
CA MET A 394 -6.80 -12.77 -55.24
C MET A 394 -8.13 -13.53 -55.12
N PRO A 395 -8.09 -14.83 -54.77
CA PRO A 395 -9.26 -15.72 -54.69
C PRO A 395 -10.09 -15.47 -53.43
N LEU A 396 -10.47 -14.22 -53.17
CA LEU A 396 -11.19 -13.79 -51.98
C LEU A 396 -12.61 -13.35 -52.33
N PRO A 397 -13.60 -13.53 -51.44
CA PRO A 397 -14.97 -13.12 -51.70
C PRO A 397 -15.06 -11.61 -52.00
N ALA A 398 -15.72 -11.26 -53.11
CA ALA A 398 -16.06 -9.88 -53.40
C ALA A 398 -17.03 -9.38 -52.31
N HIS A 399 -16.54 -8.56 -51.39
CA HIS A 399 -17.38 -8.02 -50.31
C HIS A 399 -18.42 -7.06 -50.92
N SER A 400 -19.70 -7.45 -50.88
CA SER A 400 -20.84 -6.69 -51.41
C SER A 400 -21.28 -5.53 -50.50
N SER A 401 -20.36 -4.84 -49.82
CA SER A 401 -20.76 -3.67 -49.03
C SER A 401 -20.92 -2.48 -49.97
N SER A 402 -22.16 -2.05 -50.19
CA SER A 402 -22.53 -0.78 -50.85
C SER A 402 -21.96 0.47 -50.15
N THR A 403 -21.24 0.30 -49.05
CA THR A 403 -20.63 1.32 -48.20
C THR A 403 -19.10 1.46 -48.35
N ALA A 404 -18.44 0.64 -49.18
CA ALA A 404 -17.00 0.77 -49.43
C ALA A 404 -16.70 2.06 -50.23
N ARG A 405 -16.61 3.20 -49.52
CA ARG A 405 -16.18 4.47 -50.11
C ARG A 405 -14.82 4.28 -50.77
N ALA A 406 -14.60 4.89 -51.94
CA ALA A 406 -13.30 4.83 -52.61
C ALA A 406 -12.18 5.31 -51.66
N VAL A 407 -11.04 4.62 -51.66
CA VAL A 407 -9.84 5.04 -50.90
C VAL A 407 -9.19 6.21 -51.64
N THR A 408 -9.58 7.43 -51.27
CA THR A 408 -8.94 8.67 -51.74
C THR A 408 -7.63 8.93 -50.99
N SER A 409 -6.75 9.79 -51.51
CA SER A 409 -5.49 10.17 -50.83
C SER A 409 -5.73 10.72 -49.42
N ALA A 410 -6.78 11.53 -49.22
CA ALA A 410 -7.15 12.06 -47.91
C ALA A 410 -7.59 10.96 -46.95
N ARG A 411 -8.40 10.00 -47.43
CA ARG A 411 -8.81 8.85 -46.61
C ARG A 411 -7.62 7.97 -46.26
N LEU A 412 -6.71 7.73 -47.20
CA LEU A 412 -5.49 6.96 -46.96
C LEU A 412 -4.63 7.58 -45.85
N LEU A 413 -4.40 8.89 -45.88
CA LEU A 413 -3.67 9.59 -44.82
C LEU A 413 -4.33 9.45 -43.45
N GLY A 414 -5.67 9.55 -43.39
CA GLY A 414 -6.43 9.31 -42.16
C GLY A 414 -6.30 7.87 -41.66
N MET A 415 -6.38 6.88 -42.55
CA MET A 415 -6.23 5.47 -42.19
C MET A 415 -4.82 5.15 -41.68
N LEU A 416 -3.78 5.73 -42.27
CA LEU A 416 -2.39 5.54 -41.82
C LEU A 416 -2.17 6.07 -40.40
N ARG A 417 -2.87 7.14 -40.00
CA ARG A 417 -2.78 7.73 -38.66
C ARG A 417 -3.76 7.14 -37.65
N TYR A 418 -4.71 6.32 -38.08
CA TYR A 418 -5.83 5.85 -37.25
C TYR A 418 -5.37 5.29 -35.90
N THR A 419 -4.40 4.36 -35.90
CA THR A 419 -3.89 3.76 -34.65
C THR A 419 -3.17 4.79 -33.78
N ALA A 420 -2.34 5.66 -34.36
CA ALA A 420 -1.66 6.72 -33.61
C ALA A 420 -2.64 7.68 -32.94
N ASP A 421 -3.55 8.25 -33.73
CA ASP A 421 -4.49 9.28 -33.29
C ASP A 421 -5.49 8.70 -32.28
N SER A 422 -5.97 7.47 -32.45
CA SER A 422 -6.91 6.83 -31.50
C SER A 422 -6.28 6.59 -30.12
N HIS A 423 -5.02 6.17 -30.06
CA HIS A 423 -4.34 5.94 -28.79
C HIS A 423 -3.94 7.26 -28.11
N ASP A 424 -3.51 8.27 -28.87
CA ASP A 424 -3.24 9.61 -28.33
C ASP A 424 -4.52 10.27 -27.79
N GLN A 425 -5.65 10.13 -28.49
CA GLN A 425 -6.96 10.62 -28.01
C GLN A 425 -7.43 9.87 -26.77
N ALA A 426 -7.28 8.55 -26.73
CA ALA A 426 -7.62 7.75 -25.54
C ALA A 426 -6.77 8.15 -24.33
N ALA A 427 -5.47 8.40 -24.53
CA ALA A 427 -4.58 8.90 -23.48
C ALA A 427 -5.01 10.29 -23.00
N ALA A 428 -5.31 11.22 -23.92
CA ALA A 428 -5.78 12.56 -23.58
C ALA A 428 -7.12 12.53 -22.81
N ALA A 429 -8.04 11.63 -23.15
CA ALA A 429 -9.30 11.45 -22.43
C ALA A 429 -9.09 10.90 -21.00
N LEU A 430 -8.08 10.04 -20.79
CA LEU A 430 -7.69 9.57 -19.46
C LEU A 430 -7.07 10.68 -18.61
N ASP A 431 -6.32 11.61 -19.22
CA ASP A 431 -5.71 12.75 -18.54
C ASP A 431 -6.69 13.91 -18.29
N ALA A 432 -7.72 14.07 -19.11
CA ALA A 432 -8.81 15.03 -18.90
C ALA A 432 -9.78 14.62 -17.77
N ALA A 433 -9.65 13.43 -17.20
CA ALA A 433 -10.43 12.98 -16.07
C ALA A 433 -10.07 13.75 -14.79
N ALA A 434 -11.08 14.32 -14.12
CA ALA A 434 -10.88 14.92 -12.80
C ALA A 434 -10.18 13.94 -11.84
N PRO A 435 -9.21 14.41 -11.02
CA PRO A 435 -8.49 13.57 -10.10
C PRO A 435 -9.45 12.90 -9.11
N TYR A 436 -9.12 11.68 -8.68
CA TYR A 436 -9.80 11.03 -7.58
C TYR A 436 -9.36 11.68 -6.27
N ARG A 437 -10.28 12.28 -5.54
CA ARG A 437 -9.99 13.09 -4.36
C ARG A 437 -10.37 12.36 -3.09
N ILE A 438 -9.42 12.22 -2.17
CA ILE A 438 -9.64 11.65 -0.84
C ILE A 438 -9.31 12.75 0.18
N ALA A 439 -10.25 13.11 1.04
CA ALA A 439 -10.04 14.06 2.12
C ALA A 439 -9.97 13.35 3.48
N ILE A 440 -9.00 13.70 4.31
CA ILE A 440 -8.84 13.24 5.68
C ILE A 440 -8.99 14.46 6.59
N VAL A 441 -10.05 14.49 7.39
CA VAL A 441 -10.37 15.57 8.32
C VAL A 441 -9.90 15.19 9.72
N GLY A 442 -8.84 15.85 10.18
CA GLY A 442 -8.06 15.48 11.35
C GLY A 442 -6.73 14.88 10.93
N SER A 443 -5.63 15.50 11.36
CA SER A 443 -4.27 15.08 10.98
C SER A 443 -3.45 14.52 12.14
N GLY A 444 -4.10 14.23 13.26
CA GLY A 444 -3.48 13.49 14.36
C GLY A 444 -3.14 12.04 13.97
N PRO A 445 -2.68 11.22 14.92
CA PRO A 445 -2.18 9.87 14.63
C PRO A 445 -3.13 8.97 13.83
N ARG A 446 -4.46 9.04 14.07
CA ARG A 446 -5.45 8.25 13.32
C ARG A 446 -5.62 8.72 11.87
N GLY A 447 -5.54 10.03 11.62
CA GLY A 447 -5.56 10.57 10.26
C GLY A 447 -4.28 10.22 9.49
N LEU A 448 -3.13 10.38 10.14
CA LEU A 448 -1.84 10.00 9.56
C LEU A 448 -1.74 8.51 9.27
N SER A 449 -2.28 7.64 10.12
CA SER A 449 -2.25 6.20 9.84
C SER A 449 -3.06 5.85 8.59
N VAL A 450 -4.17 6.54 8.32
CA VAL A 450 -4.92 6.36 7.05
C VAL A 450 -4.12 6.91 5.86
N ALA A 451 -3.51 8.09 5.98
CA ALA A 451 -2.66 8.66 4.93
C ALA A 451 -1.46 7.75 4.60
N GLU A 452 -0.82 7.16 5.61
CA GLU A 452 0.26 6.19 5.46
C GLU A 452 -0.20 4.96 4.68
N ARG A 453 -1.36 4.40 5.07
CA ARG A 453 -1.89 3.20 4.43
C ARG A 453 -2.33 3.45 2.99
N LEU A 454 -2.89 4.62 2.69
CA LEU A 454 -3.19 5.06 1.33
C LEU A 454 -1.93 5.12 0.48
N ALA A 455 -0.89 5.81 0.95
CA ALA A 455 0.38 5.95 0.23
C ALA A 455 1.07 4.59 0.00
N ALA A 456 1.14 3.74 1.02
CA ALA A 456 1.73 2.41 0.91
C ALA A 456 0.99 1.50 -0.08
N ARG A 457 -0.35 1.56 -0.13
CA ARG A 457 -1.15 0.82 -1.12
C ARG A 457 -0.92 1.36 -2.54
N LEU A 458 -0.84 2.68 -2.69
CA LEU A 458 -0.58 3.32 -3.98
C LEU A 458 0.84 3.07 -4.50
N GLN A 459 1.83 2.74 -3.68
CA GLN A 459 3.15 2.31 -4.17
C GLN A 459 3.10 0.99 -4.96
N GLY A 460 2.14 0.12 -4.67
CA GLY A 460 1.90 -1.13 -5.40
C GLY A 460 0.99 -0.99 -6.62
N GLU A 461 0.42 0.19 -6.85
CA GLU A 461 -0.61 0.43 -7.87
C GLU A 461 -0.22 1.60 -8.79
N HIS A 462 -0.50 1.48 -10.09
CA HIS A 462 -0.40 2.61 -11.01
C HIS A 462 -1.81 3.16 -11.25
N PRO A 463 -2.23 4.21 -10.54
CA PRO A 463 -3.61 4.69 -10.64
C PRO A 463 -3.89 5.17 -12.07
N GLY A 464 -4.99 4.68 -12.65
CA GLY A 464 -5.43 5.01 -14.02
C GLY A 464 -5.85 6.47 -14.21
N ARG A 465 -6.02 7.22 -13.11
CA ARG A 465 -6.21 8.68 -13.06
C ARG A 465 -5.40 9.29 -11.92
N ASP A 466 -5.18 10.59 -11.94
CA ASP A 466 -4.54 11.31 -10.84
C ASP A 466 -5.30 11.10 -9.52
N VAL A 467 -4.57 10.98 -8.41
CA VAL A 467 -5.13 10.87 -7.06
C VAL A 467 -4.65 12.05 -6.23
N GLU A 468 -5.57 12.75 -5.58
CA GLU A 468 -5.26 13.84 -4.66
C GLU A 468 -5.72 13.46 -3.24
N ILE A 469 -4.78 13.46 -2.29
CA ILE A 469 -5.05 13.20 -0.88
C ILE A 469 -4.92 14.52 -0.14
N SER A 470 -6.03 15.05 0.37
CA SER A 470 -6.02 16.25 1.21
C SER A 470 -6.05 15.87 2.68
N ILE A 471 -5.07 16.29 3.47
CA ILE A 471 -5.05 16.13 4.92
C ILE A 471 -5.30 17.48 5.59
N VAL A 472 -6.35 17.54 6.39
CA VAL A 472 -6.92 18.79 6.91
C VAL A 472 -6.80 18.85 8.43
N ASP A 473 -6.31 19.98 8.96
CA ASP A 473 -6.26 20.24 10.40
C ASP A 473 -6.31 21.73 10.72
N LYS A 474 -6.98 22.11 11.80
CA LYS A 474 -7.13 23.52 12.20
C LYS A 474 -6.00 24.04 13.08
N VAL A 475 -5.18 23.17 13.67
CA VAL A 475 -4.09 23.57 14.58
C VAL A 475 -2.73 23.38 13.93
N GLN A 476 -2.39 22.15 13.57
CA GLN A 476 -1.13 21.84 12.91
C GLN A 476 -1.29 20.58 12.07
N VAL A 477 -1.21 20.72 10.75
CA VAL A 477 -1.30 19.59 9.83
C VAL A 477 -0.17 18.61 10.09
N GLY A 478 -0.50 17.34 10.35
CA GLY A 478 0.41 16.24 10.65
C GLY A 478 0.64 15.98 12.14
N ALA A 479 0.34 16.91 13.04
CA ALA A 479 0.46 16.67 14.49
C ALA A 479 -0.89 16.82 15.22
N GLY A 480 -1.80 17.57 14.63
CA GLY A 480 -3.06 17.98 15.23
C GLY A 480 -2.86 18.79 16.52
N ARG A 481 -3.95 18.96 17.24
CA ARG A 481 -4.02 19.79 18.46
C ARG A 481 -3.17 19.25 19.62
N VAL A 482 -3.24 17.94 19.88
CA VAL A 482 -2.68 17.29 21.09
C VAL A 482 -1.16 17.13 21.01
N TRP A 483 -0.63 16.86 19.82
CA TRP A 483 0.79 16.55 19.62
C TRP A 483 1.53 17.71 18.97
N ARG A 484 0.96 18.92 18.97
CA ARG A 484 1.59 20.08 18.34
C ARG A 484 3.02 20.30 18.84
N THR A 485 3.90 20.70 17.94
CA THR A 485 5.35 20.80 18.21
C THR A 485 5.71 21.95 19.14
N GLY A 486 4.86 22.98 19.25
CA GLY A 486 5.10 24.17 20.07
C GLY A 486 4.62 24.09 21.53
N GLN A 487 4.23 22.92 22.04
CA GLN A 487 3.79 22.77 23.43
C GLN A 487 4.97 22.61 24.41
N ASP A 488 4.69 22.78 25.71
CA ASP A 488 5.69 22.65 26.78
C ASP A 488 6.34 21.25 26.77
N THR A 489 7.67 21.20 26.80
CA THR A 489 8.45 19.95 26.74
C THR A 489 8.38 19.13 28.03
N SER A 490 7.86 19.73 29.12
CA SER A 490 7.57 19.00 30.34
C SER A 490 6.35 18.10 30.22
N PHE A 491 5.52 18.22 29.18
CA PHE A 491 4.42 17.27 28.92
C PHE A 491 4.96 16.02 28.27
N LEU A 492 4.88 14.90 28.98
CA LEU A 492 5.47 13.63 28.56
C LEU A 492 4.43 12.70 27.95
N MET A 493 4.89 11.85 27.03
CA MET A 493 4.19 10.62 26.67
C MET A 493 4.18 9.66 27.87
N ASN A 494 3.19 8.78 27.92
CA ASN A 494 3.08 7.70 28.92
C ASN A 494 3.45 6.33 28.35
N THR A 495 4.04 6.27 27.16
CA THR A 495 4.56 5.04 26.53
C THR A 495 6.04 5.24 26.22
N ALA A 496 6.85 4.22 26.49
CA ALA A 496 8.28 4.26 26.18
C ALA A 496 8.51 4.43 24.68
N CYS A 497 9.47 5.26 24.29
CA CYS A 497 9.69 5.61 22.88
C CYS A 497 10.07 4.41 21.99
N GLY A 498 10.66 3.35 22.56
CA GLY A 498 10.92 2.10 21.87
C GLY A 498 9.66 1.33 21.48
N GLU A 499 8.55 1.52 22.20
CA GLU A 499 7.25 0.88 21.93
C GLU A 499 6.37 1.71 20.98
N VAL A 500 6.88 2.79 20.37
CA VAL A 500 6.09 3.74 19.57
C VAL A 500 6.56 3.74 18.12
N THR A 501 5.63 3.52 17.19
CA THR A 501 5.84 3.74 15.75
C THR A 501 4.57 4.24 15.07
N MET A 502 4.75 4.98 13.97
CA MET A 502 3.69 5.33 13.03
C MET A 502 3.80 4.60 11.69
N PHE A 503 4.93 3.94 11.41
CA PHE A 503 5.12 3.16 10.19
C PHE A 503 4.45 1.79 10.31
N SER A 504 3.78 1.36 9.24
CA SER A 504 3.14 0.04 9.20
C SER A 504 4.14 -1.10 9.01
N GLY A 505 5.41 -0.84 8.67
CA GLY A 505 6.46 -1.85 8.64
C GLY A 505 7.78 -1.33 9.20
N PRO A 506 8.69 -2.24 9.56
CA PRO A 506 10.01 -1.87 10.08
C PRO A 506 10.84 -1.18 9.00
N MET A 507 11.88 -0.45 9.42
CA MET A 507 12.90 0.07 8.54
C MET A 507 13.62 -1.08 7.80
N ASP A 508 13.86 -0.90 6.51
CA ASP A 508 14.65 -1.81 5.66
C ASP A 508 15.87 -1.07 5.06
N ASP A 509 16.64 -1.73 4.19
CA ASP A 509 17.82 -1.13 3.51
C ASP A 509 17.43 -0.03 2.49
N GLY A 510 16.14 0.23 2.30
CA GLY A 510 15.62 1.26 1.41
C GLY A 510 15.46 2.63 2.08
N PRO A 511 15.08 3.65 1.31
CA PRO A 511 14.69 4.94 1.89
C PRO A 511 13.45 4.79 2.76
N VAL A 512 13.37 5.61 3.82
CA VAL A 512 12.18 5.72 4.68
C VAL A 512 10.98 6.13 3.82
N ARG A 513 9.88 5.40 3.97
CA ARG A 513 8.67 5.56 3.15
C ARG A 513 7.44 5.04 3.88
N ALA A 514 6.26 5.36 3.37
CA ALA A 514 5.05 4.67 3.80
C ALA A 514 5.26 3.14 3.67
N GLY A 515 4.94 2.38 4.72
CA GLY A 515 5.20 0.93 4.79
C GLY A 515 6.55 0.51 5.39
N ALA A 516 7.53 1.39 5.55
CA ALA A 516 8.85 1.04 6.10
C ALA A 516 9.58 2.25 6.70
N GLY A 517 9.76 2.28 8.02
CA GLY A 517 10.47 3.39 8.68
C GLY A 517 10.81 3.17 10.15
N PRO A 518 11.51 4.14 10.78
CA PRO A 518 12.00 4.03 12.14
C PRO A 518 10.89 4.09 13.19
N THR A 519 11.10 3.41 14.32
CA THR A 519 10.38 3.70 15.56
C THR A 519 10.73 5.09 16.10
N LEU A 520 9.95 5.62 17.04
CA LEU A 520 10.25 6.91 17.67
C LEU A 520 11.64 6.92 18.32
N ALA A 521 12.02 5.85 19.02
CA ALA A 521 13.35 5.72 19.62
C ALA A 521 14.48 5.76 18.57
N GLN A 522 14.35 5.01 17.48
CA GLN A 522 15.34 4.99 16.39
C GLN A 522 15.46 6.34 15.69
N TRP A 523 14.34 7.03 15.50
CA TRP A 523 14.33 8.37 14.94
C TRP A 523 14.98 9.36 15.91
N TRP A 524 14.61 9.34 17.19
CA TRP A 524 15.14 10.25 18.21
C TRP A 524 16.65 10.09 18.37
N SER A 525 17.16 8.85 18.44
CA SER A 525 18.60 8.56 18.56
C SER A 525 19.42 9.13 17.41
N THR A 526 18.80 9.33 16.24
CA THR A 526 19.47 9.83 15.04
C THR A 526 19.26 11.33 14.86
N ALA A 527 18.04 11.82 15.08
CA ALA A 527 17.67 13.21 14.86
C ALA A 527 18.17 14.14 15.98
N ARG A 528 18.24 13.65 17.22
CA ARG A 528 18.67 14.43 18.40
C ARG A 528 19.52 13.56 19.36
N PRO A 529 20.71 13.12 18.94
CA PRO A 529 21.54 12.20 19.73
C PRO A 529 21.97 12.78 21.08
N ALA A 530 22.13 14.10 21.20
CA ALA A 530 22.55 14.76 22.44
C ALA A 530 21.51 14.65 23.58
N ASP A 531 20.23 14.56 23.22
CA ASP A 531 19.11 14.59 24.17
C ASP A 531 18.40 13.23 24.29
N TYR A 532 18.95 12.17 23.67
CA TYR A 532 18.33 10.84 23.64
C TYR A 532 18.75 10.00 24.86
N PRO A 533 17.85 9.69 25.82
CA PRO A 533 18.22 9.00 27.05
C PRO A 533 18.28 7.47 26.89
N GLY A 534 17.84 6.94 25.74
CA GLY A 534 17.72 5.50 25.49
C GLY A 534 16.29 5.06 25.11
N PRO A 535 16.12 3.80 24.69
CA PRO A 535 14.88 3.31 24.07
C PRO A 535 13.72 3.17 25.06
N ASP A 536 14.01 3.07 26.36
CA ASP A 536 13.00 2.98 27.42
C ASP A 536 12.58 4.35 27.98
N ALA A 537 13.13 5.44 27.43
CA ALA A 537 12.77 6.80 27.81
C ALA A 537 11.36 7.20 27.33
N TYR A 538 10.79 8.18 28.01
CA TYR A 538 9.49 8.76 27.66
C TYR A 538 9.69 10.11 26.99
N ALA A 539 9.28 10.21 25.73
CA ALA A 539 9.46 11.43 24.94
C ALA A 539 8.53 12.56 25.43
N PRO A 540 8.99 13.83 25.37
CA PRO A 540 8.08 14.96 25.36
C PRO A 540 7.04 14.83 24.24
N ARG A 541 5.80 15.27 24.48
CA ARG A 541 4.74 15.25 23.45
C ARG A 541 5.09 16.11 22.24
N ALA A 542 5.78 17.24 22.48
CA ALA A 542 6.30 18.10 21.41
C ALA A 542 7.27 17.34 20.49
N LEU A 543 8.16 16.52 21.05
CA LEU A 543 9.10 15.69 20.30
C LEU A 543 8.38 14.61 19.49
N TYR A 544 7.33 13.99 20.06
CA TYR A 544 6.50 13.08 19.29
C TYR A 544 5.79 13.79 18.13
N GLY A 545 5.35 15.04 18.33
CA GLY A 545 4.87 15.91 17.26
C GLY A 545 5.85 16.07 16.10
N GLU A 546 7.13 16.27 16.41
CA GLU A 546 8.18 16.35 15.39
C GLU A 546 8.35 15.03 14.64
N TYR A 547 8.28 13.89 15.33
CA TYR A 547 8.26 12.57 14.70
C TYR A 547 7.04 12.37 13.79
N LEU A 548 5.87 12.90 14.15
CA LEU A 548 4.69 12.88 13.29
C LEU A 548 4.87 13.75 12.03
N GLN A 549 5.53 14.91 12.14
CA GLN A 549 5.88 15.74 10.97
C GLN A 549 6.84 14.99 10.05
N PHE A 550 7.90 14.40 10.60
CA PHE A 550 8.82 13.53 9.85
C PHE A 550 8.08 12.39 9.14
N HIS A 551 7.11 11.77 9.82
CA HIS A 551 6.31 10.70 9.24
C HIS A 551 5.45 11.19 8.07
N LEU A 552 4.82 12.37 8.19
CA LEU A 552 4.07 13.00 7.09
C LEU A 552 4.98 13.34 5.90
N ASP A 553 6.17 13.87 6.15
CA ASP A 553 7.16 14.17 5.11
C ASP A 553 7.60 12.89 4.38
N ALA A 554 7.79 11.78 5.11
CA ALA A 554 8.10 10.48 4.53
C ALA A 554 6.95 9.91 3.68
N ILE A 555 5.70 10.10 4.11
CA ILE A 555 4.52 9.75 3.31
C ILE A 555 4.55 10.51 1.98
N GLU A 556 4.64 11.85 2.03
CA GLU A 556 4.58 12.73 0.86
C GLU A 556 5.71 12.47 -0.13
N THR A 557 6.94 12.29 0.36
CA THR A 557 8.12 12.01 -0.48
C THR A 557 8.04 10.66 -1.17
N SER A 558 7.24 9.73 -0.64
CA SER A 558 7.12 8.36 -1.14
C SER A 558 5.95 8.12 -2.10
N LEU A 559 5.24 9.19 -2.49
CA LEU A 559 4.08 9.09 -3.38
C LEU A 559 4.47 8.83 -4.85
N PRO A 560 3.72 7.97 -5.59
CA PRO A 560 3.91 7.79 -7.02
C PRO A 560 3.62 9.07 -7.83
N ALA A 561 4.14 9.15 -9.06
CA ALA A 561 4.07 10.35 -9.91
C ALA A 561 2.66 10.96 -10.13
N ARG A 562 1.60 10.13 -10.11
CA ARG A 562 0.20 10.56 -10.28
C ARG A 562 -0.57 10.76 -8.97
N VAL A 563 0.13 10.73 -7.84
CA VAL A 563 -0.48 10.92 -6.52
C VAL A 563 0.11 12.17 -5.89
N ARG A 564 -0.75 13.08 -5.44
CA ARG A 564 -0.35 14.30 -4.75
C ARG A 564 -0.99 14.35 -3.37
N LEU A 565 -0.23 14.80 -2.38
CA LEU A 565 -0.75 15.11 -1.05
C LEU A 565 -0.84 16.63 -0.88
N ARG A 566 -1.99 17.11 -0.39
CA ARG A 566 -2.22 18.51 -0.03
C ARG A 566 -2.35 18.61 1.48
N ARG A 567 -1.49 19.41 2.09
CA ARG A 567 -1.60 19.84 3.49
C ARG A 567 -2.54 21.04 3.55
N VAL A 568 -3.66 20.93 4.24
CA VAL A 568 -4.68 21.99 4.31
C VAL A 568 -4.84 22.43 5.76
N ALA A 569 -4.38 23.63 6.08
CA ALA A 569 -4.62 24.24 7.38
C ALA A 569 -6.00 24.90 7.36
N GLY A 570 -6.96 24.38 8.12
CA GLY A 570 -8.32 24.91 8.13
C GLY A 570 -9.27 24.14 9.04
N GLU A 571 -10.32 24.82 9.50
CA GLU A 571 -11.40 24.21 10.29
C GLU A 571 -12.56 23.84 9.37
N VAL A 572 -12.80 22.54 9.20
CA VAL A 572 -13.99 22.03 8.52
C VAL A 572 -15.20 22.21 9.45
N THR A 573 -16.24 22.86 8.97
CA THR A 573 -17.46 23.19 9.72
C THR A 573 -18.70 22.44 9.23
N GLY A 574 -18.62 21.81 8.05
CA GLY A 574 -19.70 21.00 7.51
C GLY A 574 -19.25 20.06 6.40
N ALA A 575 -20.05 19.04 6.15
CA ALA A 575 -19.91 18.16 5.01
C ALA A 575 -21.30 17.79 4.48
N GLN A 576 -21.47 17.81 3.16
CA GLN A 576 -22.71 17.41 2.50
C GLN A 576 -22.38 16.54 1.28
N ARG A 577 -23.30 15.63 0.94
CA ARG A 577 -23.18 14.85 -0.28
C ARG A 577 -23.80 15.64 -1.44
N ASP A 578 -23.06 15.77 -2.53
CA ASP A 578 -23.49 16.40 -3.76
C ASP A 578 -23.19 15.48 -4.95
N GLY A 579 -24.25 14.90 -5.52
CA GLY A 579 -24.17 13.83 -6.52
C GLY A 579 -23.35 12.62 -6.02
N GLY A 580 -22.29 12.28 -6.76
CA GLY A 580 -21.37 11.19 -6.43
C GLY A 580 -20.20 11.58 -5.51
N THR A 581 -20.14 12.84 -5.06
CA THR A 581 -19.01 13.40 -4.30
C THR A 581 -19.46 14.04 -2.98
N TRP A 582 -18.49 14.38 -2.14
CA TRP A 582 -18.65 15.07 -0.88
C TRP A 582 -18.10 16.49 -0.98
N GLN A 583 -18.86 17.46 -0.47
CA GLN A 583 -18.45 18.85 -0.38
C GLN A 583 -18.19 19.20 1.09
N LEU A 584 -16.93 19.50 1.42
CA LEU A 584 -16.51 19.99 2.73
C LEU A 584 -16.54 21.52 2.74
N SER A 585 -17.10 22.10 3.79
CA SER A 585 -17.14 23.55 4.02
C SER A 585 -16.19 23.94 5.14
N PHE A 586 -15.45 25.02 4.96
CA PHE A 586 -14.49 25.55 5.92
C PHE A 586 -15.02 26.79 6.64
N ALA A 587 -14.46 27.11 7.80
CA ALA A 587 -14.87 28.25 8.62
C ALA A 587 -14.64 29.62 7.93
N ASP A 588 -13.67 29.70 7.01
CA ASP A 588 -13.36 30.88 6.20
C ASP A 588 -14.22 31.02 4.94
N GLY A 589 -15.11 30.06 4.69
CA GLY A 589 -15.98 30.01 3.51
C GLY A 589 -15.44 29.19 2.34
N ASP A 590 -14.20 28.70 2.43
CA ASP A 590 -13.63 27.83 1.40
C ASP A 590 -14.34 26.47 1.34
N GLN A 591 -14.18 25.81 0.19
CA GLN A 591 -14.83 24.55 -0.11
C GLN A 591 -13.85 23.54 -0.71
N LEU A 592 -13.94 22.28 -0.27
CA LEU A 592 -13.15 21.17 -0.80
C LEU A 592 -14.05 20.02 -1.23
N THR A 593 -13.96 19.63 -2.50
CA THR A 593 -14.70 18.49 -3.04
C THR A 593 -13.85 17.21 -2.95
N ALA A 594 -14.44 16.12 -2.49
CA ALA A 594 -13.77 14.81 -2.38
C ALA A 594 -14.68 13.67 -2.82
N ASP A 595 -14.14 12.65 -3.48
CA ASP A 595 -14.87 11.40 -3.75
C ASP A 595 -15.02 10.56 -2.46
N ARG A 596 -14.04 10.66 -1.55
CA ARG A 596 -14.01 9.95 -0.27
C ARG A 596 -13.61 10.87 0.87
N VAL A 597 -14.25 10.72 2.04
CA VAL A 597 -13.96 11.53 3.23
C VAL A 597 -13.72 10.63 4.43
N VAL A 598 -12.59 10.84 5.12
CA VAL A 598 -12.24 10.14 6.37
C VAL A 598 -12.25 11.14 7.52
N MET A 599 -13.14 10.94 8.49
CA MET A 599 -13.26 11.78 9.69
C MET A 599 -12.47 11.15 10.84
N THR A 600 -11.43 11.84 11.31
CA THR A 600 -10.54 11.39 12.39
C THR A 600 -10.34 12.47 13.46
N THR A 601 -11.40 13.23 13.75
CA THR A 601 -11.37 14.33 14.71
C THR A 601 -10.92 13.87 16.12
N GLY A 602 -10.23 14.77 16.84
CA GLY A 602 -9.62 14.46 18.13
C GLY A 602 -10.57 14.58 19.33
N HIS A 603 -10.01 14.88 20.51
CA HIS A 603 -10.78 15.08 21.73
C HIS A 603 -11.81 16.23 21.56
N PRO A 604 -13.11 15.98 21.81
CA PRO A 604 -14.13 17.00 21.71
C PRO A 604 -14.13 17.92 22.91
N VAL A 605 -14.74 19.10 22.73
CA VAL A 605 -14.99 20.07 23.80
C VAL A 605 -16.49 20.09 24.04
N THR A 606 -17.00 19.16 24.85
CA THR A 606 -18.43 19.02 25.09
C THR A 606 -19.00 20.15 25.95
N GLU A 607 -20.30 20.36 25.87
CA GLU A 607 -21.05 21.20 26.81
C GLU A 607 -20.86 20.69 28.25
N LEU A 608 -20.74 21.64 29.19
CA LEU A 608 -20.52 21.33 30.60
C LEU A 608 -21.65 20.46 31.16
N SER A 609 -21.32 19.48 32.00
CA SER A 609 -22.34 18.76 32.77
C SER A 609 -23.03 19.72 33.76
N ALA A 610 -24.16 19.31 34.34
CA ALA A 610 -24.89 20.12 35.33
C ALA A 610 -24.00 20.57 36.50
N ASP A 611 -23.20 19.66 37.07
CA ASP A 611 -22.27 19.98 38.16
C ASP A 611 -21.19 20.98 37.74
N GLN A 612 -20.62 20.79 36.53
CA GLN A 612 -19.60 21.69 35.98
C GLN A 612 -20.18 23.06 35.66
N ALA A 613 -21.41 23.11 35.15
CA ALA A 613 -22.12 24.36 34.86
C ALA A 613 -22.43 25.14 36.15
N GLY A 614 -22.80 24.45 37.24
CA GLY A 614 -22.97 25.06 38.56
C GLY A 614 -21.69 25.72 39.07
N LEU A 615 -20.56 25.01 39.00
CA LEU A 615 -19.24 25.55 39.38
C LEU A 615 -18.81 26.73 38.49
N ALA A 616 -19.04 26.63 37.19
CA ALA A 616 -18.73 27.70 36.24
C ALA A 616 -19.59 28.95 36.48
N ALA A 617 -20.89 28.79 36.73
CA ALA A 617 -21.80 29.88 37.03
C ALA A 617 -21.45 30.57 38.36
N PHE A 618 -21.11 29.78 39.38
CA PHE A 618 -20.65 30.29 40.68
C PHE A 618 -19.41 31.19 40.55
N ALA A 619 -18.44 30.76 39.73
CA ALA A 619 -17.25 31.56 39.40
C ALA A 619 -17.60 32.80 38.58
N GLY A 620 -18.47 32.66 37.57
CA GLY A 620 -18.86 33.75 36.67
C GLY A 620 -19.55 34.93 37.39
N ALA A 621 -20.20 34.66 38.53
CA ALA A 621 -20.80 35.69 39.38
C ALA A 621 -19.78 36.42 40.29
N ARG A 622 -18.52 35.97 40.37
CA ARG A 622 -17.52 36.41 41.35
C ARG A 622 -16.15 36.63 40.69
N PRO A 623 -15.73 37.89 40.41
CA PRO A 623 -14.49 38.18 39.68
C PRO A 623 -13.19 37.62 40.28
N GLN A 624 -13.17 37.37 41.60
CA GLN A 624 -12.03 36.80 42.32
C GLN A 624 -11.89 35.29 42.15
N LEU A 625 -12.93 34.60 41.67
CA LEU A 625 -12.94 33.16 41.50
C LEU A 625 -12.72 32.76 40.04
N ARG A 626 -12.10 31.60 39.84
CA ARG A 626 -11.88 31.08 38.49
C ARG A 626 -12.14 29.58 38.41
N TYR A 627 -13.12 29.20 37.60
CA TYR A 627 -13.31 27.82 37.17
C TYR A 627 -12.60 27.59 35.82
N ILE A 628 -11.70 26.60 35.77
CA ILE A 628 -11.03 26.17 34.55
C ILE A 628 -11.56 24.78 34.19
N ARG A 629 -12.33 24.72 33.09
CA ARG A 629 -12.91 23.48 32.58
C ARG A 629 -11.85 22.48 32.12
N GLY A 630 -12.25 21.22 32.08
CA GLY A 630 -11.44 20.11 31.61
C GLY A 630 -11.11 20.15 30.12
N ASP A 631 -9.83 19.94 29.81
CA ASP A 631 -9.25 19.91 28.47
C ASP A 631 -7.79 19.37 28.51
N SER A 632 -7.07 19.42 27.38
CA SER A 632 -5.61 19.27 27.35
C SER A 632 -4.94 20.38 28.17
N ALA A 633 -4.01 20.04 29.06
CA ALA A 633 -3.29 21.02 29.88
C ALA A 633 -2.57 22.09 29.05
N ALA A 634 -2.13 21.74 27.83
CA ALA A 634 -1.50 22.67 26.90
C ALA A 634 -2.43 23.79 26.39
N ASP A 635 -3.76 23.57 26.45
CA ASP A 635 -4.79 24.51 26.00
C ASP A 635 -5.54 25.17 27.16
N MET A 636 -5.34 24.68 28.38
CA MET A 636 -5.90 25.31 29.56
C MET A 636 -5.21 26.66 29.83
N PRO A 637 -5.96 27.69 30.23
CA PRO A 637 -5.41 29.03 30.46
C PRO A 637 -4.74 29.14 31.85
N LEU A 638 -3.80 28.23 32.14
CA LEU A 638 -3.12 28.03 33.42
C LEU A 638 -2.13 29.15 33.77
N SER A 639 -1.58 29.85 32.78
CA SER A 639 -0.66 30.98 32.96
C SER A 639 -1.30 32.15 33.70
N GLY A 640 -2.62 32.31 33.59
CA GLY A 640 -3.37 33.39 34.26
C GLY A 640 -3.66 33.16 35.75
N ILE A 641 -3.15 32.09 36.37
CA ILE A 641 -3.29 31.85 37.81
C ILE A 641 -2.20 32.62 38.56
N ALA A 642 -2.56 33.42 39.57
CA ALA A 642 -1.57 34.21 40.31
C ALA A 642 -0.60 33.34 41.14
N PRO A 643 0.67 33.77 41.31
CA PRO A 643 1.56 33.17 42.31
C PRO A 643 0.92 33.14 43.70
N GLY A 644 1.11 32.04 44.44
CA GLY A 644 0.57 31.86 45.79
C GLY A 644 -0.94 31.62 45.88
N ALA A 645 -1.70 31.74 44.78
CA ALA A 645 -3.13 31.44 44.75
C ALA A 645 -3.41 30.01 45.22
N ARG A 646 -4.53 29.80 45.94
CA ARG A 646 -4.99 28.47 46.35
C ARG A 646 -5.81 27.84 45.23
N VAL A 647 -5.34 26.73 44.69
CA VAL A 647 -5.88 26.09 43.49
C VAL A 647 -6.34 24.67 43.81
N ALA A 648 -7.65 24.44 43.75
CA ALA A 648 -8.25 23.12 43.79
C ALA A 648 -8.06 22.42 42.44
N VAL A 649 -7.59 21.16 42.45
CA VAL A 649 -7.43 20.34 41.24
C VAL A 649 -8.28 19.09 41.34
N LEU A 650 -9.35 19.06 40.54
CA LEU A 650 -10.30 17.96 40.49
C LEU A 650 -9.80 16.87 39.54
N GLY A 651 -9.49 15.71 40.12
CA GLY A 651 -9.01 14.54 39.41
C GLY A 651 -7.48 14.44 39.40
N MET A 652 -6.96 13.27 39.76
CA MET A 652 -5.52 12.97 39.77
C MET A 652 -5.15 11.97 38.66
N GLY A 653 -5.70 12.25 37.46
CA GLY A 653 -5.54 11.48 36.22
C GLY A 653 -4.19 11.72 35.51
N LEU A 654 -3.98 11.23 34.28
CA LEU A 654 -2.74 11.51 33.53
C LEU A 654 -2.55 13.02 33.30
N SER A 655 -3.64 13.72 33.00
CA SER A 655 -3.64 15.17 32.79
C SER A 655 -3.30 15.98 34.05
N PHE A 656 -3.50 15.41 35.25
CA PHE A 656 -3.08 16.07 36.50
C PHE A 656 -1.57 16.32 36.52
N TYR A 657 -0.76 15.37 36.04
CA TYR A 657 0.69 15.56 35.99
C TYR A 657 1.10 16.67 35.02
N ASP A 658 0.37 16.87 33.93
CA ASP A 658 0.63 17.97 33.00
C ASP A 658 0.20 19.31 33.61
N VAL A 659 -0.96 19.37 34.28
CA VAL A 659 -1.40 20.58 35.02
C VAL A 659 -0.37 20.96 36.10
N THR A 660 0.08 19.98 36.88
CA THR A 660 1.09 20.18 37.92
C THR A 660 2.42 20.63 37.30
N ALA A 661 2.88 20.00 36.21
CA ALA A 661 4.10 20.40 35.51
C ALA A 661 4.02 21.85 34.98
N ALA A 662 2.89 22.25 34.39
CA ALA A 662 2.66 23.60 33.89
C ALA A 662 2.67 24.66 35.01
N LEU A 663 2.16 24.30 36.20
CA LEU A 663 2.09 25.20 37.36
C LEU A 663 3.35 25.19 38.23
N THR A 664 4.32 24.32 37.93
CA THR A 664 5.58 24.17 38.68
C THR A 664 6.79 24.45 37.77
N CYS A 665 7.24 23.44 37.00
CA CYS A 665 8.34 23.58 36.05
C CYS A 665 8.05 24.65 34.98
N GLY A 666 6.82 24.71 34.47
CA GLY A 666 6.39 25.75 33.54
C GLY A 666 6.45 27.17 34.12
N ARG A 667 6.62 27.29 35.45
CA ARG A 667 6.84 28.55 36.17
C ARG A 667 8.27 28.73 36.66
N GLY A 668 9.21 27.89 36.21
CA GLY A 668 10.64 28.02 36.49
C GLY A 668 11.11 27.34 37.77
N GLY A 669 10.26 26.60 38.47
CA GLY A 669 10.71 25.68 39.52
C GLY A 669 11.46 24.49 38.92
N ARG A 670 12.27 23.81 39.73
CA ARG A 670 13.15 22.74 39.24
C ARG A 670 13.22 21.57 40.21
N PHE A 671 13.37 20.36 39.68
CA PHE A 671 13.66 19.16 40.47
C PHE A 671 15.17 18.90 40.43
N GLU A 672 15.77 18.73 41.60
CA GLU A 672 17.18 18.38 41.81
C GLU A 672 17.26 16.99 42.47
N ASP A 673 18.32 16.25 42.23
CA ASP A 673 18.62 15.01 42.96
C ASP A 673 18.82 15.35 44.46
N ASP A 674 18.24 14.57 45.36
CA ASP A 674 18.37 14.77 46.80
C ASP A 674 19.64 14.14 47.40
N GLY A 675 20.42 13.41 46.59
CA GLY A 675 21.63 12.69 47.00
C GLY A 675 21.39 11.30 47.60
N HIS A 676 20.13 10.88 47.69
CA HIS A 676 19.69 9.61 48.27
C HIS A 676 18.82 8.77 47.30
N GLY A 677 18.79 9.14 46.02
CA GLY A 677 18.01 8.45 45.00
C GLY A 677 16.54 8.88 44.96
N GLY A 678 16.22 10.04 45.53
CA GLY A 678 14.94 10.74 45.40
C GLY A 678 15.07 12.10 44.71
N LEU A 679 14.01 12.89 44.73
CA LEU A 679 13.97 14.23 44.15
C LEU A 679 13.66 15.27 45.22
N ARG A 680 14.35 16.41 45.16
CA ARG A 680 14.03 17.62 45.91
C ARG A 680 13.53 18.70 44.96
N TYR A 681 12.37 19.29 45.27
CA TYR A 681 11.84 20.41 44.49
C TYR A 681 12.39 21.75 45.00
N VAL A 682 12.83 22.60 44.08
CA VAL A 682 13.26 23.99 44.35
C VAL A 682 12.25 24.95 43.73
N PRO A 683 11.41 25.63 44.54
CA PRO A 683 10.43 26.58 44.05
C PRO A 683 11.08 27.82 43.42
N SER A 684 10.41 28.39 42.42
CA SER A 684 10.76 29.69 41.83
C SER A 684 10.11 30.88 42.56
N GLY A 685 9.09 30.63 43.38
CA GLY A 685 8.26 31.66 44.01
C GLY A 685 7.07 32.11 43.15
N ARG A 686 6.90 31.53 41.95
CA ARG A 686 5.79 31.83 41.03
C ARG A 686 4.68 30.77 41.06
N GLU A 687 4.90 29.68 41.78
CA GLU A 687 3.97 28.57 41.91
C GLU A 687 2.71 28.98 42.69
N PRO A 688 1.53 28.46 42.34
CA PRO A 688 0.38 28.44 43.23
C PRO A 688 0.53 27.35 44.32
N ARG A 689 -0.38 27.34 45.31
CA ARG A 689 -0.56 26.23 46.26
C ARG A 689 -1.66 25.32 45.74
N LEU A 690 -1.34 24.05 45.49
CA LEU A 690 -2.25 23.08 44.90
C LEU A 690 -2.92 22.22 45.98
N VAL A 691 -4.24 22.03 45.86
CA VAL A 691 -5.01 21.08 46.66
C VAL A 691 -5.70 20.12 45.69
N ALA A 692 -5.14 18.94 45.49
CA ALA A 692 -5.62 17.96 44.53
C ALA A 692 -6.52 16.91 45.20
N GLY A 693 -7.49 16.37 44.46
CA GLY A 693 -8.38 15.34 45.00
C GLY A 693 -8.95 14.43 43.93
N SER A 694 -9.22 13.18 44.33
CA SER A 694 -9.87 12.17 43.49
C SER A 694 -10.70 11.25 44.38
N ARG A 695 -11.57 10.44 43.76
CA ARG A 695 -12.39 9.47 44.50
C ARG A 695 -11.56 8.45 45.30
N SER A 696 -10.41 8.02 44.75
CA SER A 696 -9.52 7.06 45.43
C SER A 696 -8.61 7.72 46.46
N GLY A 697 -8.43 9.04 46.40
CA GLY A 697 -7.39 9.75 47.16
C GLY A 697 -5.98 9.35 46.71
N VAL A 698 -5.78 8.78 45.54
CA VAL A 698 -4.44 8.38 45.09
C VAL A 698 -4.21 8.90 43.67
N PRO A 699 -3.04 9.51 43.38
CA PRO A 699 -2.65 9.80 42.01
C PRO A 699 -2.40 8.49 41.24
N LEU A 700 -2.49 8.51 39.91
CA LEU A 700 -2.25 7.31 39.09
C LEU A 700 -0.89 6.64 39.41
N PRO A 701 -0.85 5.33 39.72
CA PRO A 701 0.38 4.57 39.93
C PRO A 701 1.33 4.59 38.73
N ALA A 702 2.64 4.52 38.99
CA ALA A 702 3.65 4.51 37.94
C ALA A 702 3.57 3.23 37.10
N ARG A 703 3.97 3.34 35.83
CA ARG A 703 4.27 2.13 35.05
C ARG A 703 5.55 1.46 35.57
N GLY A 704 5.58 0.13 35.46
CA GLY A 704 6.82 -0.61 35.61
C GLY A 704 7.86 -0.15 34.60
N ARG A 705 9.13 -0.08 35.00
CA ARG A 705 10.27 0.08 34.10
C ARG A 705 10.10 -0.91 32.94
N ASN A 706 10.17 -0.41 31.71
CA ASN A 706 10.00 -1.25 30.55
C ASN A 706 11.19 -2.22 30.44
N GLN A 707 10.87 -3.51 30.28
CA GLN A 707 11.84 -4.60 30.09
C GLN A 707 11.49 -5.45 28.86
N LYS A 708 10.44 -5.04 28.14
CA LYS A 708 9.91 -5.71 26.97
C LYS A 708 10.46 -4.96 25.75
N GLY A 709 11.22 -5.68 24.93
CA GLY A 709 11.73 -5.13 23.66
C GLY A 709 10.60 -4.75 22.70
N PRO A 710 10.89 -3.96 21.66
CA PRO A 710 9.88 -3.45 20.72
C PRO A 710 9.07 -4.55 20.01
N ASP A 711 9.69 -5.70 19.75
CA ASP A 711 9.05 -6.86 19.11
C ASP A 711 8.49 -7.89 20.10
N TRP A 712 8.59 -7.62 21.41
CA TRP A 712 8.13 -8.55 22.44
C TRP A 712 6.61 -8.68 22.41
N ARG A 713 6.11 -9.91 22.56
CA ARG A 713 4.68 -10.21 22.53
C ARG A 713 4.26 -11.08 23.69
N TYR A 714 3.20 -10.65 24.34
CA TYR A 714 2.50 -11.45 25.31
C TYR A 714 1.51 -12.39 24.62
N THR A 715 1.48 -13.66 25.05
CA THR A 715 0.47 -14.63 24.62
C THR A 715 -0.29 -15.11 25.85
N ALA A 716 -1.52 -14.62 26.02
CA ALA A 716 -2.41 -15.03 27.09
C ALA A 716 -2.70 -16.54 27.00
N ARG A 717 -2.70 -17.25 28.14
CA ARG A 717 -2.95 -18.70 28.21
C ARG A 717 -4.38 -19.04 28.60
N LEU A 718 -5.03 -18.15 29.35
CA LEU A 718 -6.38 -18.25 29.89
C LEU A 718 -7.31 -17.22 29.22
N PHE A 719 -6.94 -15.95 29.14
CA PHE A 719 -7.75 -14.92 28.48
C PHE A 719 -7.50 -14.87 26.96
N THR A 720 -7.85 -15.95 26.27
CA THR A 720 -7.52 -16.14 24.84
C THR A 720 -8.60 -15.60 23.89
N PRO A 721 -8.22 -15.13 22.69
CA PRO A 721 -9.19 -14.73 21.65
C PRO A 721 -10.19 -15.84 21.29
N GLN A 722 -9.76 -17.09 21.27
CA GLN A 722 -10.60 -18.26 20.95
C GLN A 722 -11.69 -18.43 22.01
N ARG A 723 -11.34 -18.29 23.29
CA ARG A 723 -12.28 -18.39 24.40
C ARG A 723 -13.33 -17.28 24.35
N ILE A 724 -12.91 -16.04 24.14
CA ILE A 724 -13.83 -14.90 24.01
C ILE A 724 -14.78 -15.05 22.82
N ARG A 725 -14.30 -15.53 21.66
CA ARG A 725 -15.17 -15.83 20.51
C ARG A 725 -16.20 -16.92 20.83
N ALA A 726 -15.80 -17.98 21.52
CA ALA A 726 -16.69 -19.07 21.91
C ALA A 726 -17.74 -18.66 22.97
N LEU A 727 -17.40 -17.69 23.83
CA LEU A 727 -18.38 -17.07 24.72
C LEU A 727 -19.36 -16.22 23.90
N ARG A 728 -18.84 -15.33 23.05
CA ARG A 728 -19.65 -14.40 22.26
C ARG A 728 -20.57 -15.10 21.25
N SER A 729 -20.24 -16.31 20.78
CA SER A 729 -21.10 -17.08 19.89
C SER A 729 -22.42 -17.53 20.55
N ARG A 730 -22.55 -17.41 21.88
CA ARG A 730 -23.77 -17.72 22.63
C ARG A 730 -24.72 -16.52 22.75
N GLY A 731 -24.29 -15.32 22.34
CA GLY A 731 -25.03 -14.07 22.46
C GLY A 731 -24.23 -12.98 23.19
N PRO A 732 -24.87 -11.82 23.46
CA PRO A 732 -24.27 -10.73 24.23
C PRO A 732 -23.86 -11.18 25.63
N LEU A 733 -22.67 -10.76 26.06
CA LEU A 733 -22.05 -11.19 27.31
C LEU A 733 -22.40 -10.26 28.48
N ASP A 734 -22.28 -10.79 29.68
CA ASP A 734 -22.13 -10.03 30.92
C ASP A 734 -20.63 -9.92 31.24
N PHE A 735 -20.10 -8.70 31.33
CA PHE A 735 -18.67 -8.49 31.53
C PHE A 735 -18.20 -9.05 32.87
N ARG A 736 -18.96 -8.88 33.95
CA ARG A 736 -18.60 -9.34 35.30
C ARG A 736 -18.62 -10.85 35.41
N ARG A 737 -19.63 -11.50 34.82
CA ARG A 737 -19.82 -12.95 34.92
C ARG A 737 -19.02 -13.72 33.87
N ASP A 738 -19.02 -13.26 32.62
CA ASP A 738 -18.53 -14.06 31.50
C ASP A 738 -17.09 -13.70 31.08
N VAL A 739 -16.64 -12.46 31.30
CA VAL A 739 -15.35 -11.95 30.79
C VAL A 739 -14.33 -11.76 31.90
N TRP A 740 -14.69 -11.04 32.96
CA TRP A 740 -13.81 -10.66 34.06
C TRP A 740 -13.10 -11.85 34.72
N PRO A 741 -13.76 -12.99 35.04
CA PRO A 741 -13.08 -14.10 35.71
C PRO A 741 -11.89 -14.63 34.92
N TRP A 742 -11.98 -14.65 33.59
CA TRP A 742 -10.87 -15.10 32.75
C TRP A 742 -9.74 -14.08 32.64
N LEU A 743 -10.06 -12.78 32.64
CA LEU A 743 -9.06 -11.71 32.63
C LEU A 743 -8.30 -11.68 33.96
N ASP A 744 -9.03 -11.77 35.08
CA ASP A 744 -8.44 -11.84 36.42
C ASP A 744 -7.56 -13.10 36.54
N ALA A 745 -8.05 -14.26 36.11
CA ALA A 745 -7.28 -15.50 36.11
C ALA A 745 -5.93 -15.39 35.36
N GLU A 746 -5.90 -14.68 34.23
CA GLU A 746 -4.65 -14.40 33.51
C GLU A 746 -3.70 -13.51 34.32
N MET A 747 -4.23 -12.48 34.99
CA MET A 747 -3.44 -11.61 35.85
C MET A 747 -2.88 -12.36 37.06
N GLN A 748 -3.69 -13.23 37.70
CA GLN A 748 -3.25 -14.10 38.79
C GLN A 748 -2.12 -15.04 38.31
N LEU A 749 -2.30 -15.67 37.15
CA LEU A 749 -1.30 -16.55 36.57
C LEU A 749 0.04 -15.82 36.39
N VAL A 750 0.04 -14.65 35.76
CA VAL A 750 1.27 -13.85 35.53
C VAL A 750 1.89 -13.39 36.84
N TYR A 751 1.08 -12.99 37.83
CA TYR A 751 1.57 -12.54 39.13
C TYR A 751 2.40 -13.62 39.82
N TYR A 752 1.84 -14.82 40.00
CA TYR A 752 2.54 -15.91 40.66
C TYR A 752 3.65 -16.52 39.77
N ALA A 753 3.44 -16.65 38.46
CA ALA A 753 4.46 -17.16 37.54
C ALA A 753 5.72 -16.28 37.54
N THR A 754 5.55 -14.95 37.56
CA THR A 754 6.67 -14.00 37.66
C THR A 754 7.41 -14.15 38.98
N ALA A 755 6.70 -14.35 40.10
CA ALA A 755 7.32 -14.61 41.40
C ALA A 755 8.09 -15.96 41.42
N VAL A 756 7.53 -17.00 40.80
CA VAL A 756 8.19 -18.31 40.63
C VAL A 756 9.45 -18.15 39.78
N ARG A 757 9.39 -17.43 38.65
CA ARG A 757 10.57 -17.13 37.81
C ARG A 757 11.66 -16.45 38.63
N GLY A 758 11.31 -15.42 39.39
CA GLY A 758 12.27 -14.64 40.18
C GLY A 758 13.02 -15.48 41.22
N ARG A 759 12.42 -16.58 41.71
CA ARG A 759 13.02 -17.43 42.74
C ARG A 759 13.67 -18.71 42.19
N TYR A 760 13.15 -19.28 41.12
CA TYR A 760 13.51 -20.62 40.63
C TYR A 760 13.92 -20.66 39.15
N GLY A 761 13.81 -19.55 38.42
CA GLY A 761 14.14 -19.47 37.00
C GLY A 761 13.01 -19.87 36.05
N THR A 762 13.24 -19.64 34.76
CA THR A 762 12.23 -19.73 33.69
C THR A 762 11.71 -21.15 33.43
N GLU A 763 12.55 -22.19 33.59
CA GLU A 763 12.11 -23.57 33.39
C GLU A 763 11.02 -23.98 34.39
N VAL A 764 11.19 -23.58 35.66
CA VAL A 764 10.24 -23.84 36.73
C VAL A 764 8.98 -22.99 36.57
N GLU A 765 9.12 -21.73 36.12
CA GLU A 765 7.97 -20.89 35.72
C GLU A 765 7.10 -21.56 34.67
N HIS A 766 7.69 -22.14 33.62
CA HIS A 766 6.93 -22.81 32.56
C HIS A 766 6.17 -24.02 33.09
N ALA A 767 6.82 -24.88 33.88
CA ALA A 767 6.16 -26.04 34.49
C ALA A 767 5.03 -25.64 35.45
N TYR A 768 5.24 -24.58 36.24
CA TYR A 768 4.21 -23.99 37.09
C TYR A 768 3.03 -23.50 36.25
N THR A 769 3.31 -22.71 35.21
CA THR A 769 2.31 -22.11 34.32
C THR A 769 1.45 -23.18 33.66
N ASP A 770 2.06 -24.23 33.11
CA ASP A 770 1.32 -25.31 32.45
C ASP A 770 0.45 -26.09 33.44
N SER A 771 0.93 -26.31 34.67
CA SER A 771 0.13 -26.96 35.72
C SER A 771 -1.07 -26.11 36.11
N VAL A 772 -0.88 -24.82 36.37
CA VAL A 772 -1.96 -23.89 36.73
C VAL A 772 -3.00 -23.79 35.61
N VAL A 773 -2.55 -23.68 34.35
CA VAL A 773 -3.45 -23.58 33.20
C VAL A 773 -4.29 -24.85 33.03
N ALA A 774 -3.71 -26.03 33.23
CA ALA A 774 -4.43 -27.30 33.15
C ALA A 774 -5.50 -27.43 34.24
N GLU A 775 -5.16 -27.09 35.49
CA GLU A 775 -6.08 -27.15 36.62
C GLU A 775 -7.22 -26.12 36.49
N ILE A 776 -6.92 -24.89 36.08
CA ILE A 776 -7.95 -23.86 35.82
C ILE A 776 -8.85 -24.25 34.65
N ALA A 777 -8.32 -24.91 33.62
CA ALA A 777 -9.13 -25.40 32.51
C ALA A 777 -10.14 -26.48 32.96
N ALA A 778 -9.80 -27.28 33.97
CA ALA A 778 -10.68 -28.30 34.54
C ALA A 778 -11.69 -27.72 35.57
N ALA A 779 -11.24 -26.81 36.43
CA ALA A 779 -12.03 -26.26 37.55
C ALA A 779 -12.87 -25.03 37.18
N GLY A 780 -12.49 -24.28 36.14
CA GLY A 780 -13.11 -23.01 35.75
C GLY A 780 -12.37 -21.79 36.31
N ALA A 781 -12.66 -20.61 35.72
CA ALA A 781 -11.96 -19.36 36.01
C ALA A 781 -12.16 -18.85 37.44
N ASP A 782 -13.31 -19.14 38.06
CA ASP A 782 -13.62 -18.66 39.42
C ASP A 782 -12.71 -19.28 40.48
N ALA A 783 -12.10 -20.45 40.20
CA ALA A 783 -11.12 -21.09 41.07
C ALA A 783 -9.68 -20.58 40.86
N ALA A 784 -9.45 -19.69 39.89
CA ALA A 784 -8.10 -19.37 39.40
C ALA A 784 -7.16 -18.81 40.46
N GLU A 785 -7.61 -17.83 41.26
CA GLU A 785 -6.78 -17.25 42.33
C GLU A 785 -6.35 -18.34 43.33
N GLN A 786 -7.31 -19.12 43.81
CA GLN A 786 -7.07 -20.18 44.79
C GLN A 786 -6.13 -21.24 44.23
N THR A 787 -6.37 -21.71 42.99
CA THR A 787 -5.53 -22.69 42.31
C THR A 787 -4.11 -22.16 42.09
N ALA A 788 -3.95 -20.96 41.53
CA ALA A 788 -2.64 -20.37 41.28
C ALA A 788 -1.85 -20.21 42.59
N ARG A 789 -2.51 -19.74 43.66
CA ARG A 789 -1.91 -19.59 44.99
C ARG A 789 -1.51 -20.92 45.62
N GLN A 790 -2.41 -21.90 45.71
CA GLN A 790 -2.12 -23.21 46.30
C GLN A 790 -0.95 -23.91 45.60
N LEU A 791 -0.91 -23.81 44.27
CA LEU A 791 0.19 -24.37 43.51
C LEU A 791 1.50 -23.61 43.75
N ALA A 792 1.44 -22.29 43.99
CA ALA A 792 2.58 -21.42 44.30
C ALA A 792 3.10 -21.59 45.74
N GLU A 793 2.27 -21.98 46.70
CA GLU A 793 2.67 -22.30 48.08
C GLU A 793 3.71 -23.44 48.12
N ARG A 794 3.63 -24.38 47.18
CA ARG A 794 4.64 -25.46 47.01
C ARG A 794 6.03 -24.92 46.63
N PHE A 795 6.10 -23.67 46.20
CA PHE A 795 7.31 -22.92 45.86
C PHE A 795 7.65 -21.86 46.94
N GLY A 796 7.08 -21.97 48.14
CA GLY A 796 7.36 -21.09 49.27
C GLY A 796 6.94 -19.63 49.06
N LEU A 797 5.88 -19.41 48.26
CA LEU A 797 5.30 -18.08 48.00
C LEU A 797 4.05 -17.81 48.88
N ASP A 798 3.92 -18.49 50.01
CA ASP A 798 2.82 -18.38 50.98
C ASP A 798 2.69 -16.98 51.60
N LEU A 799 3.80 -16.23 51.67
CA LEU A 799 3.84 -14.86 52.18
C LEU A 799 3.59 -13.78 51.11
N LEU A 800 3.44 -14.15 49.83
CA LEU A 800 3.15 -13.18 48.78
C LEU A 800 1.68 -12.73 48.89
N PRO A 801 1.38 -11.43 49.04
CA PRO A 801 0.00 -10.96 49.14
C PRO A 801 -0.80 -11.29 47.88
N PRO A 802 -2.11 -11.59 47.98
CA PRO A 802 -2.95 -11.85 46.82
C PRO A 802 -3.08 -10.59 45.95
N LEU A 803 -3.20 -10.80 44.64
CA LEU A 803 -3.46 -9.72 43.69
C LEU A 803 -4.95 -9.36 43.73
N ASP A 804 -5.29 -8.29 44.46
CA ASP A 804 -6.65 -7.74 44.51
C ASP A 804 -6.71 -6.40 43.77
N VAL A 805 -7.25 -6.43 42.55
CA VAL A 805 -7.37 -5.24 41.70
C VAL A 805 -8.26 -4.14 42.29
N ASN A 806 -9.30 -4.51 43.05
CA ASN A 806 -10.23 -3.53 43.61
C ASN A 806 -9.57 -2.80 44.77
N ARG A 807 -8.86 -3.53 45.62
CA ARG A 807 -8.04 -2.96 46.69
C ARG A 807 -6.92 -2.10 46.14
N LEU A 808 -6.23 -2.53 45.07
CA LEU A 808 -5.20 -1.72 44.42
C LEU A 808 -5.77 -0.43 43.81
N ALA A 809 -6.97 -0.47 43.24
CA ALA A 809 -7.61 0.72 42.66
C ALA A 809 -8.17 1.69 43.72
N ARG A 810 -8.45 1.21 44.94
CA ARG A 810 -8.96 2.00 46.08
C ARG A 810 -8.30 1.57 47.39
N PRO A 811 -7.00 1.86 47.59
CA PRO A 811 -6.23 1.33 48.72
C PRO A 811 -6.69 1.84 50.08
N PHE A 812 -7.34 3.01 50.11
CA PHE A 812 -7.89 3.63 51.32
C PHE A 812 -9.41 3.45 51.47
N ALA A 813 -10.03 2.57 50.71
CA ALA A 813 -11.46 2.28 50.85
C ALA A 813 -11.76 1.77 52.27
N GLY A 814 -12.66 2.45 52.98
CA GLY A 814 -13.05 2.09 54.35
C GLY A 814 -12.10 2.57 55.46
N CYS A 815 -10.99 3.24 55.11
CA CYS A 815 -10.12 3.88 56.10
C CYS A 815 -10.72 5.21 56.61
N ARG A 816 -10.33 5.64 57.81
CA ARG A 816 -10.54 6.99 58.34
C ARG A 816 -9.22 7.51 58.88
N PHE A 817 -8.98 8.80 58.70
CA PHE A 817 -7.77 9.46 59.18
C PHE A 817 -8.17 10.61 60.11
N ASP A 818 -7.41 10.77 61.18
CA ASP A 818 -7.66 11.81 62.20
C ASP A 818 -7.21 13.20 61.73
N SER A 819 -6.34 13.25 60.70
CA SER A 819 -5.88 14.50 60.09
C SER A 819 -5.41 14.33 58.64
N ALA A 820 -5.36 15.43 57.89
CA ALA A 820 -4.77 15.47 56.55
C ALA A 820 -3.28 15.11 56.56
N LYS A 821 -2.57 15.39 57.66
CA LYS A 821 -1.15 15.04 57.84
C LYS A 821 -0.94 13.53 57.95
N GLU A 822 -1.77 12.84 58.73
CA GLU A 822 -1.70 11.38 58.86
C GLU A 822 -1.95 10.70 57.50
N TYR A 823 -2.97 11.16 56.79
CA TYR A 823 -3.26 10.69 55.44
C TYR A 823 -2.12 10.98 54.45
N ALA A 824 -1.52 12.17 54.49
CA ALA A 824 -0.40 12.53 53.62
C ALA A 824 0.80 11.60 53.84
N ALA A 825 1.09 11.22 55.09
CA ALA A 825 2.13 10.23 55.40
C ALA A 825 1.80 8.85 54.82
N ALA A 826 0.57 8.37 55.01
CA ALA A 826 0.13 7.09 54.45
C ALA A 826 0.15 7.08 52.91
N LEU A 827 -0.21 8.20 52.28
CA LEU A 827 -0.12 8.37 50.83
C LEU A 827 1.32 8.36 50.34
N ALA A 828 2.24 9.04 51.05
CA ALA A 828 3.65 9.07 50.70
C ALA A 828 4.29 7.66 50.78
N GLU A 829 3.95 6.88 51.81
CA GLU A 829 4.37 5.47 51.93
C GLU A 829 3.84 4.62 50.76
N LEU A 830 2.57 4.79 50.39
CA LEU A 830 1.97 4.07 49.26
C LEU A 830 2.66 4.42 47.93
N ILE A 831 2.91 5.70 47.66
CA ILE A 831 3.60 6.16 46.46
C ILE A 831 5.03 5.62 46.42
N THR A 832 5.74 5.63 47.56
CA THR A 832 7.10 5.10 47.67
C THR A 832 7.13 3.59 47.35
N ALA A 833 6.22 2.82 47.94
CA ALA A 833 6.09 1.40 47.64
C ALA A 833 5.77 1.14 46.16
N ASP A 834 4.91 1.96 45.54
CA ASP A 834 4.59 1.83 44.11
C ASP A 834 5.80 2.12 43.21
N VAL A 835 6.59 3.13 43.55
CA VAL A 835 7.85 3.48 42.87
C VAL A 835 8.84 2.31 42.96
N GLU A 836 8.97 1.67 44.12
CA GLU A 836 9.80 0.47 44.28
C GLU A 836 9.32 -0.69 43.40
N GLN A 837 8.01 -0.96 43.36
CA GLN A 837 7.46 -1.98 42.45
C GLN A 837 7.69 -1.60 40.99
N ALA A 838 7.58 -0.32 40.64
CA ALA A 838 7.87 0.18 39.31
C ALA A 838 9.33 -0.06 38.90
N ARG A 839 10.30 0.11 39.82
CA ARG A 839 11.73 -0.17 39.59
C ARG A 839 12.01 -1.64 39.27
N ARG A 840 11.24 -2.57 39.85
CA ARG A 840 11.34 -4.01 39.55
C ARG A 840 10.92 -4.35 38.12
N GLY A 841 10.12 -3.48 37.49
CA GLY A 841 9.83 -3.51 36.06
C GLY A 841 8.60 -4.34 35.67
N ASN A 842 8.19 -4.20 34.41
CA ASN A 842 6.97 -4.80 33.85
C ASN A 842 7.14 -6.25 33.36
N LEU A 843 8.31 -6.84 33.58
CA LEU A 843 8.59 -8.25 33.32
C LEU A 843 9.01 -8.95 34.61
N ASP A 844 10.01 -8.44 35.32
CA ASP A 844 10.58 -9.14 36.48
C ASP A 844 9.82 -8.86 37.80
N GLY A 845 9.11 -7.74 37.88
CA GLY A 845 8.28 -7.38 39.03
C GLY A 845 6.89 -8.05 38.97
N PRO A 846 6.51 -8.93 39.91
CA PRO A 846 5.24 -9.65 39.87
C PRO A 846 4.02 -8.74 39.70
N LEU A 847 3.93 -7.68 40.51
CA LEU A 847 2.79 -6.76 40.48
C LEU A 847 2.68 -6.01 39.15
N LYS A 848 3.76 -5.37 38.70
CA LYS A 848 3.74 -4.56 37.48
C LYS A 848 3.61 -5.43 36.23
N ALA A 849 4.16 -6.65 36.22
CA ALA A 849 3.94 -7.61 35.14
C ALA A 849 2.47 -8.04 35.02
N ALA A 850 1.81 -8.33 36.14
CA ALA A 850 0.40 -8.69 36.17
C ALA A 850 -0.52 -7.54 35.73
N LEU A 851 -0.23 -6.30 36.15
CA LEU A 851 -1.01 -5.13 35.71
C LEU A 851 -0.80 -4.81 34.21
N ASP A 852 0.40 -5.10 33.67
CA ASP A 852 0.70 -4.87 32.25
C ASP A 852 -0.10 -5.81 31.31
N VAL A 853 -0.63 -6.92 31.84
CA VAL A 853 -1.55 -7.82 31.12
C VAL A 853 -2.75 -7.04 30.56
N LEU A 854 -3.30 -6.09 31.33
CA LEU A 854 -4.45 -5.26 30.90
C LEU A 854 -4.16 -4.48 29.60
N ARG A 855 -2.89 -4.09 29.39
CA ARG A 855 -2.43 -3.43 28.16
C ARG A 855 -2.18 -4.46 27.06
N ASP A 856 -1.53 -5.56 27.41
CA ASP A 856 -1.10 -6.58 26.45
C ASP A 856 -2.27 -7.38 25.84
N VAL A 857 -3.37 -7.58 26.58
CA VAL A 857 -4.58 -8.30 26.11
C VAL A 857 -5.71 -7.38 25.64
N ARG A 858 -5.43 -6.08 25.47
CA ARG A 858 -6.44 -5.07 25.07
C ARG A 858 -7.21 -5.46 23.81
N GLY A 859 -6.55 -6.07 22.82
CA GLY A 859 -7.21 -6.59 21.62
C GLY A 859 -8.25 -7.68 21.94
N THR A 860 -7.96 -8.57 22.89
CA THR A 860 -8.90 -9.60 23.35
C THR A 860 -10.09 -9.00 24.11
N ILE A 861 -9.87 -7.94 24.91
CA ILE A 861 -10.97 -7.22 25.57
C ILE A 861 -11.89 -6.58 24.52
N ARG A 862 -11.33 -5.91 23.49
CA ARG A 862 -12.12 -5.35 22.37
C ARG A 862 -12.95 -6.40 21.66
N LEU A 863 -12.40 -7.62 21.44
CA LEU A 863 -13.17 -8.73 20.86
C LEU A 863 -14.44 -9.07 21.68
N ALA A 864 -14.40 -8.88 23.00
CA ALA A 864 -15.53 -9.11 23.88
C ALA A 864 -16.55 -7.96 23.87
N VAL A 865 -16.11 -6.70 23.76
CA VAL A 865 -16.98 -5.53 24.03
C VAL A 865 -17.46 -4.77 22.78
N ASP A 866 -16.66 -4.72 21.72
CA ASP A 866 -16.96 -3.90 20.54
C ASP A 866 -18.22 -4.41 19.80
N HIS A 867 -18.99 -3.46 19.23
CA HIS A 867 -20.17 -3.73 18.41
C HIS A 867 -21.24 -4.57 19.12
N GLY A 868 -21.65 -4.14 20.32
CA GLY A 868 -22.73 -4.80 21.07
C GLY A 868 -22.35 -6.19 21.61
N GLY A 869 -21.06 -6.41 21.89
CA GLY A 869 -20.58 -7.68 22.46
C GLY A 869 -21.07 -7.93 23.89
N LEU A 870 -21.44 -6.87 24.62
CA LEU A 870 -22.04 -6.94 25.95
C LEU A 870 -23.53 -6.61 25.91
N THR A 871 -24.28 -7.09 26.91
CA THR A 871 -25.62 -6.56 27.21
C THR A 871 -25.56 -5.06 27.54
N ALA A 872 -26.63 -4.31 27.29
CA ALA A 872 -26.68 -2.86 27.53
C ALA A 872 -26.42 -2.51 29.01
N ALA A 873 -26.96 -3.28 29.95
CA ALA A 873 -26.74 -3.10 31.38
C ALA A 873 -25.26 -3.30 31.75
N SER A 874 -24.66 -4.42 31.34
CA SER A 874 -23.27 -4.72 31.66
C SER A 874 -22.28 -3.79 30.95
N HIS A 875 -22.60 -3.32 29.74
CA HIS A 875 -21.79 -2.29 29.08
C HIS A 875 -21.74 -1.00 29.92
N ARG A 876 -22.89 -0.52 30.40
CA ARG A 876 -22.97 0.71 31.19
C ARG A 876 -22.36 0.55 32.58
N GLU A 877 -22.79 -0.46 33.32
CA GLU A 877 -22.54 -0.58 34.76
C GLU A 877 -21.20 -1.26 35.04
N ASP A 878 -20.96 -2.43 34.43
CA ASP A 878 -19.77 -3.23 34.70
C ASP A 878 -18.56 -2.74 33.92
N PHE A 879 -18.71 -2.55 32.61
CA PHE A 879 -17.58 -2.22 31.75
C PHE A 879 -17.18 -0.75 31.87
N LEU A 880 -18.07 0.18 31.55
CA LEU A 880 -17.76 1.62 31.63
C LEU A 880 -17.81 2.17 33.07
N GLY A 881 -18.76 1.69 33.89
CA GLY A 881 -18.96 2.17 35.25
C GLY A 881 -17.91 1.70 36.26
N TRP A 882 -17.39 0.48 36.09
CA TRP A 882 -16.42 -0.12 37.00
C TRP A 882 -15.07 -0.45 36.35
N PHE A 883 -15.03 -1.34 35.35
CA PHE A 883 -13.78 -1.86 34.80
C PHE A 883 -12.94 -0.80 34.10
N GLY A 884 -13.55 0.08 33.29
CA GLY A 884 -12.85 1.14 32.56
C GLY A 884 -12.04 2.06 33.49
N PRO A 885 -12.65 2.61 34.56
CA PRO A 885 -11.94 3.37 35.59
C PRO A 885 -10.83 2.57 36.29
N VAL A 886 -11.08 1.31 36.66
CA VAL A 886 -10.09 0.44 37.34
C VAL A 886 -8.89 0.16 36.43
N SER A 887 -9.15 -0.28 35.19
CA SER A 887 -8.13 -0.58 34.19
C SER A 887 -7.31 0.66 33.84
N SER A 888 -7.97 1.82 33.67
CA SER A 888 -7.28 3.09 33.42
C SER A 888 -6.37 3.48 34.60
N PHE A 889 -6.83 3.30 35.84
CA PHE A 889 -6.03 3.58 37.03
C PHE A 889 -4.83 2.64 37.15
N LEU A 890 -4.99 1.33 36.93
CA LEU A 890 -3.93 0.36 37.19
C LEU A 890 -2.92 0.20 36.05
N ALA A 891 -3.32 0.42 34.79
CA ALA A 891 -2.49 0.09 33.63
C ALA A 891 -2.05 1.30 32.79
N ALA A 892 -2.72 2.46 32.88
CA ALA A 892 -2.38 3.58 32.01
C ALA A 892 -1.12 4.33 32.45
N GLY A 893 -0.86 4.35 33.76
CA GLY A 893 0.22 4.97 34.58
C GLY A 893 1.25 5.90 33.92
N PRO A 894 1.66 7.00 34.58
CA PRO A 894 2.74 7.84 34.10
C PRO A 894 4.12 7.15 34.21
N PRO A 895 5.18 7.77 33.65
CA PRO A 895 6.56 7.45 34.00
C PRO A 895 6.80 7.58 35.51
N MET A 896 7.68 6.74 36.07
CA MET A 896 8.02 6.71 37.50
C MET A 896 8.42 8.08 38.06
N VAL A 897 9.17 8.86 37.29
CA VAL A 897 9.60 10.21 37.67
C VAL A 897 8.44 11.13 38.05
N ARG A 898 7.22 10.89 37.56
CA ARG A 898 6.05 11.70 37.94
C ARG A 898 5.61 11.47 39.38
N LEU A 899 5.79 10.26 39.90
CA LEU A 899 5.46 9.94 41.29
C LEU A 899 6.55 10.49 42.23
N GLU A 900 7.81 10.38 41.82
CA GLU A 900 8.93 11.01 42.53
C GLU A 900 8.77 12.54 42.59
N GLN A 901 8.30 13.16 41.49
CA GLN A 901 7.95 14.58 41.45
C GLN A 901 6.77 14.92 42.38
N THR A 902 5.74 14.07 42.44
CA THR A 902 4.61 14.26 43.37
C THR A 902 5.07 14.27 44.82
N LEU A 903 5.92 13.31 45.23
CA LEU A 903 6.50 13.27 46.58
C LEU A 903 7.28 14.55 46.88
N ALA A 904 8.18 14.95 45.98
CA ALA A 904 8.99 16.15 46.14
C ALA A 904 8.15 17.45 46.25
N LEU A 905 7.01 17.52 45.57
CA LEU A 905 6.08 18.65 45.64
C LEU A 905 5.26 18.66 46.93
N MET A 906 4.89 17.47 47.43
CA MET A 906 4.26 17.33 48.75
C MET A 906 5.20 17.77 49.86
N ASP A 907 6.46 17.33 49.82
CA ASP A 907 7.49 17.69 50.80
C ASP A 907 7.80 19.21 50.78
N ALA A 908 7.76 19.83 49.60
CA ALA A 908 7.94 21.28 49.45
C ALA A 908 6.69 22.09 49.86
N GLY A 909 5.58 21.43 50.25
CA GLY A 909 4.30 22.07 50.58
C GLY A 909 3.65 22.78 49.40
N ILE A 910 4.02 22.43 48.16
CA ILE A 910 3.42 23.00 46.94
C ILE A 910 2.14 22.24 46.57
N LEU A 911 2.10 20.94 46.86
CA LEU A 911 0.97 20.06 46.59
C LEU A 911 0.45 19.42 47.88
N GLU A 912 -0.82 19.64 48.17
CA GLU A 912 -1.59 18.90 49.17
C GLU A 912 -2.61 17.99 48.47
N VAL A 913 -2.92 16.84 49.08
CA VAL A 913 -3.96 15.93 48.59
C VAL A 913 -5.09 15.92 49.62
N ALA A 914 -6.31 16.25 49.19
CA ALA A 914 -7.43 16.53 50.08
C ALA A 914 -7.96 15.31 50.87
N GLY A 915 -7.57 14.08 50.50
CA GLY A 915 -8.08 12.84 51.09
C GLY A 915 -8.85 11.95 50.11
N PRO A 916 -9.14 10.69 50.48
CA PRO A 916 -10.00 9.81 49.70
C PRO A 916 -11.48 10.19 49.85
N ASP A 917 -12.34 9.80 48.90
CA ASP A 917 -13.70 10.38 48.74
C ASP A 917 -13.68 11.93 48.66
N ALA A 918 -12.74 12.50 47.89
CA ALA A 918 -12.65 13.96 47.74
C ALA A 918 -13.90 14.54 47.08
N ARG A 919 -14.45 15.60 47.68
CA ARG A 919 -15.63 16.34 47.24
C ARG A 919 -15.23 17.78 46.92
N PHE A 920 -15.78 18.29 45.83
CA PHE A 920 -15.55 19.64 45.33
C PHE A 920 -16.89 20.34 45.21
N GLY A 921 -16.96 21.58 45.70
CA GLY A 921 -18.19 22.35 45.68
C GLY A 921 -17.95 23.85 45.71
N ALA A 922 -19.04 24.59 45.61
CA ALA A 922 -19.09 26.02 45.87
C ALA A 922 -19.56 26.24 47.31
N ASP A 923 -18.83 27.06 48.07
CA ASP A 923 -19.24 27.54 49.38
C ASP A 923 -19.73 28.98 49.23
N GLU A 924 -21.05 29.17 49.27
CA GLU A 924 -21.66 30.48 49.05
C GLU A 924 -21.32 31.47 50.18
N ASP A 925 -21.24 30.99 51.41
CA ASP A 925 -20.99 31.81 52.60
C ASP A 925 -19.53 32.28 52.64
N ALA A 926 -18.59 31.39 52.33
CA ALA A 926 -17.17 31.73 52.23
C ALA A 926 -16.82 32.46 50.92
N GLY A 927 -17.71 32.44 49.92
CA GLY A 927 -17.48 33.02 48.61
C GLY A 927 -16.28 32.42 47.86
N ALA A 928 -16.04 31.11 48.05
CA ALA A 928 -14.87 30.38 47.54
C ALA A 928 -15.25 28.97 47.08
N PHE A 929 -14.36 28.30 46.35
CA PHE A 929 -14.51 26.85 46.13
C PHE A 929 -14.07 26.10 47.38
N ALA A 930 -14.76 25.02 47.72
CA ALA A 930 -14.43 24.17 48.85
C ALA A 930 -14.01 22.78 48.39
N VAL A 931 -12.94 22.26 49.00
CA VAL A 931 -12.46 20.89 48.83
C VAL A 931 -12.47 20.19 50.18
N SER A 932 -13.10 19.03 50.26
CA SER A 932 -13.13 18.21 51.48
C SER A 932 -13.00 16.74 51.17
N SER A 933 -12.79 15.91 52.19
CA SER A 933 -12.78 14.45 52.09
C SER A 933 -13.86 13.87 53.00
N GLY A 934 -14.53 12.81 52.53
CA GLY A 934 -15.48 12.05 53.35
C GLY A 934 -14.82 11.15 54.41
N GLN A 935 -13.49 11.05 54.41
CA GLN A 935 -12.72 10.11 55.25
C GLN A 935 -11.69 10.81 56.17
N ILE A 936 -11.68 12.14 56.21
CA ILE A 936 -10.83 12.96 57.09
C ILE A 936 -11.73 13.92 57.87
N ASP A 937 -11.58 13.97 59.19
CA ASP A 937 -12.37 14.85 60.07
C ASP A 937 -11.73 16.24 60.20
N GLU A 938 -11.65 16.96 59.07
CA GLU A 938 -11.14 18.33 58.99
C GLU A 938 -12.09 19.25 58.22
N ALA A 939 -12.01 20.56 58.51
CA ALA A 939 -12.80 21.56 57.81
C ALA A 939 -12.45 21.62 56.31
N PRO A 940 -13.42 21.93 55.42
CA PRO A 940 -13.15 22.10 53.99
C PRO A 940 -12.07 23.15 53.73
N GLN A 941 -11.18 22.86 52.77
CA GLN A 941 -10.17 23.81 52.31
C GLN A 941 -10.77 24.75 51.25
N HIS A 942 -10.68 26.06 51.47
CA HIS A 942 -11.14 27.06 50.51
C HIS A 942 -10.08 27.43 49.48
N CYS A 943 -10.51 27.57 48.22
CA CYS A 943 -9.66 27.86 47.05
C CYS A 943 -10.28 28.94 46.16
N GLU A 944 -9.40 29.74 45.54
CA GLU A 944 -9.77 30.83 44.60
C GLU A 944 -9.98 30.29 43.18
N VAL A 945 -9.26 29.22 42.84
CA VAL A 945 -9.30 28.60 41.51
C VAL A 945 -9.68 27.13 41.64
N LEU A 946 -10.56 26.66 40.76
CA LEU A 946 -10.88 25.24 40.59
C LEU A 946 -10.55 24.81 39.16
N ILE A 947 -9.62 23.87 39.02
CA ILE A 947 -9.24 23.24 37.75
C ILE A 947 -9.87 21.86 37.68
N ASP A 948 -10.68 21.60 36.66
CA ASP A 948 -11.07 20.25 36.29
C ASP A 948 -9.97 19.61 35.46
N ALA A 949 -9.17 18.71 36.04
CA ALA A 949 -8.07 18.05 35.35
C ALA A 949 -8.51 16.79 34.58
N ARG A 950 -9.82 16.59 34.37
CA ARG A 950 -10.35 15.47 33.56
C ARG A 950 -10.52 15.91 32.11
N ILE A 951 -10.13 15.05 31.18
CA ILE A 951 -10.44 15.27 29.76
C ILE A 951 -11.91 14.88 29.51
N PRO A 952 -12.72 15.73 28.87
CA PRO A 952 -14.09 15.38 28.50
C PRO A 952 -14.14 14.14 27.61
N GLY A 953 -15.04 13.21 27.94
CA GLY A 953 -15.36 12.09 27.05
C GLY A 953 -16.19 12.55 25.84
N PRO A 954 -16.14 11.80 24.72
CA PRO A 954 -17.00 12.08 23.58
C PRO A 954 -18.46 11.83 23.93
N ASP A 955 -19.30 12.77 23.48
CA ASP A 955 -20.75 12.75 23.67
C ASP A 955 -21.35 13.57 22.53
N LEU A 956 -21.89 12.87 21.53
CA LEU A 956 -22.41 13.45 20.31
C LEU A 956 -23.54 14.45 20.57
N ALA A 957 -24.38 14.19 21.58
CA ALA A 957 -25.49 15.07 21.94
C ALA A 957 -24.99 16.39 22.53
N ARG A 958 -23.89 16.35 23.30
CA ARG A 958 -23.29 17.51 23.95
C ARG A 958 -22.12 18.13 23.21
N ASP A 959 -21.74 17.65 22.02
CA ASP A 959 -20.62 18.24 21.25
C ASP A 959 -21.09 19.47 20.45
N PRO A 960 -20.66 20.70 20.83
CA PRO A 960 -21.06 21.93 20.17
C PRO A 960 -20.26 22.24 18.89
N ALA A 961 -19.28 21.41 18.52
CA ALA A 961 -18.45 21.68 17.35
C ALA A 961 -19.30 21.85 16.07
N PRO A 962 -19.05 22.89 15.23
CA PRO A 962 -19.86 23.16 14.05
C PRO A 962 -20.01 21.95 13.11
N LEU A 963 -18.93 21.21 12.86
CA LEU A 963 -18.94 20.00 12.06
C LEU A 963 -19.86 18.92 12.64
N THR A 964 -19.72 18.64 13.93
CA THR A 964 -20.56 17.65 14.63
C THR A 964 -22.03 18.05 14.57
N ARG A 965 -22.36 19.32 14.87
CA ARG A 965 -23.73 19.84 14.79
C ARG A 965 -24.29 19.79 13.37
N CYS A 966 -23.48 20.07 12.36
CA CYS A 966 -23.87 19.95 10.94
C CYS A 966 -24.23 18.51 10.58
N LEU A 967 -23.35 17.55 10.88
CA LEU A 967 -23.52 16.15 10.54
C LEU A 967 -24.68 15.49 11.29
N THR A 968 -24.87 15.80 12.57
CA THR A 968 -26.00 15.29 13.36
C THR A 968 -27.33 15.89 12.91
N ARG A 969 -27.39 17.20 12.61
CA ARG A 969 -28.63 17.83 12.10
C ARG A 969 -29.03 17.30 10.73
N ALA A 970 -28.05 16.97 9.88
CA ALA A 970 -28.25 16.34 8.59
C ALA A 970 -28.64 14.85 8.70
N GLY A 971 -28.67 14.27 9.90
CA GLY A 971 -28.94 12.84 10.12
C GLY A 971 -27.79 11.92 9.69
N LEU A 972 -26.63 12.45 9.26
CA LEU A 972 -25.49 11.66 8.82
C LEU A 972 -24.71 11.02 9.97
N TRP A 973 -24.66 11.69 11.12
CA TRP A 973 -24.07 11.16 12.35
C TRP A 973 -25.15 10.93 13.40
N THR A 974 -25.36 9.65 13.74
CA THR A 974 -26.23 9.23 14.84
C THR A 974 -25.41 8.71 16.01
N SER A 975 -25.98 8.77 17.22
CA SER A 975 -25.34 8.19 18.39
C SER A 975 -25.57 6.67 18.42
N TRP A 976 -24.54 5.91 18.76
CA TRP A 976 -24.65 4.46 18.89
C TRP A 976 -25.29 4.09 20.23
N ALA A 977 -26.38 3.33 20.17
CA ALA A 977 -27.03 2.76 21.34
C ALA A 977 -26.85 1.23 21.38
N ASN A 978 -26.36 0.72 22.50
CA ASN A 978 -26.39 -0.71 22.79
C ASN A 978 -27.81 -1.12 23.20
N THR A 979 -28.48 -1.92 22.37
CA THR A 979 -29.84 -2.44 22.64
C THR A 979 -29.85 -3.92 23.02
N ALA A 980 -28.67 -4.52 23.21
CA ALA A 980 -28.54 -5.94 23.55
C ALA A 980 -29.10 -6.25 24.95
N GLY A 981 -29.85 -7.34 25.08
CA GLY A 981 -30.38 -7.81 26.37
C GLY A 981 -31.63 -7.06 26.87
N GLY A 982 -32.40 -6.41 25.98
CA GLY A 982 -33.73 -5.86 26.29
C GLY A 982 -33.75 -4.49 26.98
N ARG A 983 -32.59 -3.89 27.25
CA ARG A 983 -32.43 -2.48 27.66
C ARG A 983 -31.68 -1.72 26.56
N SER A 984 -31.82 -0.40 26.55
CA SER A 984 -31.06 0.49 25.67
C SER A 984 -30.09 1.36 26.48
N PHE A 985 -28.86 1.48 25.99
CA PHE A 985 -27.83 2.37 26.53
C PHE A 985 -27.14 3.13 25.40
N ASP A 986 -27.42 4.43 25.31
CA ASP A 986 -26.73 5.35 24.40
C ASP A 986 -25.32 5.67 24.92
N THR A 987 -24.30 5.42 24.10
CA THR A 987 -22.90 5.63 24.49
C THR A 987 -22.37 7.01 24.14
N GLY A 988 -23.11 7.83 23.39
CA GLY A 988 -22.67 9.14 22.91
C GLY A 988 -21.62 9.10 21.80
N GLY A 989 -21.25 7.92 21.29
CA GLY A 989 -20.28 7.75 20.21
C GLY A 989 -20.97 7.68 18.85
N VAL A 990 -20.30 8.07 17.77
CA VAL A 990 -20.85 7.98 16.41
C VAL A 990 -21.09 6.52 16.05
N ALA A 991 -22.31 6.19 15.64
CA ALA A 991 -22.66 4.88 15.12
C ALA A 991 -21.97 4.64 13.78
N VAL A 992 -21.17 3.59 13.72
CA VAL A 992 -20.49 3.13 12.50
C VAL A 992 -20.79 1.66 12.21
N THR A 993 -20.67 1.27 10.95
CA THR A 993 -20.66 -0.13 10.55
C THR A 993 -19.46 -0.86 11.18
N ALA A 994 -19.43 -2.19 11.05
CA ALA A 994 -18.16 -2.91 11.09
C ALA A 994 -17.19 -2.34 10.02
N SER A 995 -15.93 -2.78 10.03
CA SER A 995 -14.95 -2.42 9.00
C SER A 995 -15.61 -2.35 7.60
N PRO A 996 -15.54 -1.20 6.88
CA PRO A 996 -14.57 -0.12 7.02
C PRO A 996 -15.02 1.10 7.85
N TYR A 997 -15.96 0.97 8.79
CA TYR A 997 -16.36 2.03 9.73
C TYR A 997 -17.05 3.24 9.08
N ARG A 998 -18.05 2.97 8.23
CA ARG A 998 -18.89 4.02 7.63
C ARG A 998 -19.91 4.50 8.68
N PRO A 999 -20.19 5.81 8.81
CA PRO A 999 -21.21 6.27 9.73
C PRO A 999 -22.59 5.76 9.29
N VAL A 1000 -23.43 5.44 10.27
CA VAL A 1000 -24.81 5.01 10.07
C VAL A 1000 -25.72 6.22 10.27
N ASP A 1001 -26.49 6.54 9.23
CA ASP A 1001 -27.41 7.67 9.23
C ASP A 1001 -28.71 7.38 10.02
N ALA A 1002 -29.58 8.38 10.10
CA ALA A 1002 -30.86 8.30 10.80
C ALA A 1002 -31.82 7.24 10.23
N ASP A 1003 -31.64 6.84 8.97
CA ASP A 1003 -32.43 5.78 8.31
C ASP A 1003 -31.82 4.38 8.53
N GLY A 1004 -30.69 4.29 9.25
CA GLY A 1004 -29.98 3.04 9.49
C GLY A 1004 -29.09 2.61 8.32
N THR A 1005 -28.83 3.50 7.36
CA THR A 1005 -28.02 3.23 6.17
C THR A 1005 -26.58 3.70 6.37
N ALA A 1006 -25.63 2.93 5.84
CA ALA A 1006 -24.22 3.32 5.87
C ALA A 1006 -23.92 4.41 4.83
N ALA A 1007 -23.35 5.54 5.25
CA ALA A 1007 -23.01 6.63 4.34
C ALA A 1007 -21.87 6.22 3.38
N ASP A 1008 -22.20 6.12 2.09
CA ASP A 1008 -21.22 5.70 1.07
C ASP A 1008 -20.13 6.75 0.85
N GLY A 1009 -18.87 6.30 0.84
CA GLY A 1009 -17.70 7.15 0.66
C GLY A 1009 -17.32 8.03 1.86
N MET A 1010 -17.97 7.87 3.02
CA MET A 1010 -17.56 8.50 4.29
C MET A 1010 -17.13 7.45 5.32
N TYR A 1011 -16.08 7.75 6.08
CA TYR A 1011 -15.54 6.89 7.13
C TYR A 1011 -15.35 7.69 8.42
N VAL A 1012 -15.51 7.05 9.58
CA VAL A 1012 -15.26 7.67 10.89
C VAL A 1012 -14.33 6.78 11.69
N LEU A 1013 -13.21 7.33 12.16
CA LEU A 1013 -12.17 6.56 12.83
C LEU A 1013 -11.54 7.32 14.00
N GLY A 1014 -11.43 6.68 15.17
CA GLY A 1014 -10.74 7.24 16.32
C GLY A 1014 -11.71 7.67 17.42
N ILE A 1015 -11.40 8.75 18.12
CA ILE A 1015 -12.16 9.22 19.30
C ILE A 1015 -13.68 9.39 19.02
N PRO A 1016 -14.14 9.82 17.84
CA PRO A 1016 -15.57 9.96 17.58
C PRO A 1016 -16.35 8.64 17.69
N THR A 1017 -15.69 7.49 17.51
CA THR A 1017 -16.32 6.16 17.62
C THR A 1017 -16.18 5.54 19.02
N GLU A 1018 -15.58 6.25 19.98
CA GLU A 1018 -15.46 5.75 21.36
C GLU A 1018 -16.86 5.53 21.96
N GLY A 1019 -17.03 4.41 22.68
CA GLY A 1019 -18.32 3.99 23.23
C GLY A 1019 -18.95 2.86 22.41
N GLN A 1020 -18.95 2.94 21.08
CA GLN A 1020 -19.22 1.76 20.23
C GLN A 1020 -17.99 0.84 20.14
N ARG A 1021 -16.81 1.47 20.03
CA ARG A 1021 -15.51 0.82 20.08
C ARG A 1021 -14.75 1.29 21.30
N TRP A 1022 -14.07 0.38 21.97
CA TRP A 1022 -13.36 0.72 23.20
C TRP A 1022 -11.90 1.13 22.95
N PHE A 1023 -11.46 2.17 23.66
CA PHE A 1023 -10.07 2.60 23.74
C PHE A 1023 -9.55 3.17 22.42
N MET A 1024 -10.31 4.05 21.79
CA MET A 1024 -9.99 4.70 20.51
C MET A 1024 -9.07 5.92 20.66
N GLN A 1025 -8.68 6.25 21.89
CA GLN A 1025 -7.74 7.32 22.25
C GLN A 1025 -6.25 6.93 22.06
N VAL A 1026 -5.98 5.82 21.35
CA VAL A 1026 -4.61 5.37 21.07
C VAL A 1026 -3.93 6.31 20.07
N GLY A 1027 -2.82 6.90 20.51
CA GLY A 1027 -2.05 7.85 19.71
C GLY A 1027 -0.91 7.25 18.89
N SER A 1028 -0.67 5.93 18.90
CA SER A 1028 0.43 5.29 18.16
C SER A 1028 0.24 3.78 18.00
N SER A 1029 1.01 3.14 17.11
CA SER A 1029 1.16 1.68 17.09
C SER A 1029 2.41 1.24 17.86
N ARG A 1030 2.46 -0.05 18.21
CA ARG A 1030 3.70 -0.75 18.58
C ARG A 1030 4.42 -1.27 17.33
N PRO A 1031 5.76 -1.38 17.35
CA PRO A 1031 6.52 -2.10 16.32
C PRO A 1031 6.08 -3.57 16.21
N GLY A 1032 6.35 -4.18 15.05
CA GLY A 1032 5.97 -5.58 14.77
C GLY A 1032 4.60 -5.72 14.10
N PRO A 1033 3.72 -6.65 14.53
CA PRO A 1033 2.45 -6.92 13.87
C PRO A 1033 1.50 -5.74 13.94
N TRP A 1034 0.64 -5.66 12.94
CA TRP A 1034 -0.41 -4.67 12.94
C TRP A 1034 -1.40 -4.91 14.09
N THR A 1035 -1.49 -3.92 14.96
CA THR A 1035 -2.61 -3.75 15.90
C THR A 1035 -3.84 -3.22 15.14
N GLU A 1036 -4.99 -3.12 15.80
CA GLU A 1036 -6.17 -2.46 15.23
C GLU A 1036 -5.86 -1.01 14.79
N PHE A 1037 -4.84 -0.38 15.40
CA PHE A 1037 -4.42 0.96 14.99
C PHE A 1037 -4.12 1.04 13.47
N THR A 1038 -3.35 0.08 12.98
CA THR A 1038 -2.93 -0.02 11.57
C THR A 1038 -3.97 -0.76 10.73
N LYS A 1039 -4.57 -1.84 11.26
CA LYS A 1039 -5.56 -2.65 10.52
C LYS A 1039 -6.80 -1.84 10.13
N ASP A 1040 -7.32 -1.02 11.04
CA ASP A 1040 -8.53 -0.23 10.74
C ASP A 1040 -8.24 0.82 9.65
N ALA A 1041 -7.06 1.45 9.73
CA ALA A 1041 -6.62 2.43 8.75
C ALA A 1041 -6.40 1.79 7.38
N ASP A 1042 -5.84 0.57 7.35
CA ASP A 1042 -5.63 -0.18 6.12
C ASP A 1042 -6.95 -0.61 5.46
N ALA A 1043 -7.95 -1.00 6.25
CA ALA A 1043 -9.28 -1.33 5.76
C ALA A 1043 -9.98 -0.12 5.13
N ILE A 1044 -9.90 1.06 5.77
CA ILE A 1044 -10.40 2.31 5.21
C ILE A 1044 -9.65 2.67 3.93
N ALA A 1045 -8.31 2.59 3.93
CA ALA A 1045 -7.51 2.89 2.75
C ALA A 1045 -7.84 1.96 1.57
N ALA A 1046 -8.06 0.66 1.83
CA ALA A 1046 -8.47 -0.30 0.82
C ALA A 1046 -9.82 0.06 0.18
N ASP A 1047 -10.83 0.34 1.00
CA ASP A 1047 -12.18 0.67 0.53
C ASP A 1047 -12.23 2.04 -0.16
N ALA A 1048 -11.51 3.03 0.38
CA ALA A 1048 -11.39 4.35 -0.24
C ALA A 1048 -10.75 4.27 -1.63
N LEU A 1049 -9.74 3.41 -1.83
CA LEU A 1049 -9.10 3.19 -3.13
C LEU A 1049 -9.92 2.28 -4.06
N ALA A 1050 -10.83 1.45 -3.57
CA ALA A 1050 -11.68 0.62 -4.43
C ALA A 1050 -12.55 1.47 -5.39
N GLY A 1051 -13.00 2.65 -4.95
CA GLY A 1051 -13.72 3.60 -5.79
C GLY A 1051 -12.92 4.15 -6.98
N LEU A 1052 -11.59 4.17 -6.89
CA LEU A 1052 -10.70 4.50 -8.01
C LEU A 1052 -10.89 3.52 -9.18
N ARG A 1053 -11.12 2.23 -8.87
CA ARG A 1053 -11.22 1.13 -9.84
C ARG A 1053 -12.59 1.03 -10.49
N GLN A 1054 -13.67 1.35 -9.76
CA GLN A 1054 -15.04 1.33 -10.29
C GLN A 1054 -15.26 2.41 -11.36
N THR A 1055 -14.75 3.63 -11.18
CA THR A 1055 -14.90 4.71 -12.18
C THR A 1055 -14.06 4.48 -13.44
N ALA A 1056 -12.94 3.75 -13.34
CA ALA A 1056 -12.15 3.37 -14.51
C ALA A 1056 -12.88 2.34 -15.38
N ARG A 1057 -13.62 1.39 -14.76
CA ARG A 1057 -14.43 0.38 -15.45
C ARG A 1057 -15.62 0.95 -16.22
N THR A 1058 -16.20 2.07 -15.79
CA THR A 1058 -17.34 2.69 -16.49
C THR A 1058 -16.92 3.58 -17.67
N ARG A 1059 -15.64 3.94 -17.79
CA ARG A 1059 -15.14 4.87 -18.83
C ARG A 1059 -14.41 4.19 -19.99
N ALA A 1060 -14.09 2.90 -19.89
CA ALA A 1060 -13.62 2.14 -21.04
C ALA A 1060 -14.82 1.83 -21.95
N LEU A 1061 -14.74 2.30 -23.21
CA LEU A 1061 -15.67 2.05 -24.32
C LEU A 1061 -16.99 2.85 -24.40
N GLU A 1062 -17.04 4.11 -23.96
CA GLU A 1062 -18.12 5.04 -24.41
C GLU A 1062 -17.78 5.83 -25.70
N GLY A 1063 -16.58 5.64 -26.27
CA GLY A 1063 -16.14 6.34 -27.48
C GLY A 1063 -16.51 5.71 -28.83
N ALA A 1064 -17.15 4.53 -28.86
CA ALA A 1064 -17.40 3.78 -30.09
C ALA A 1064 -18.84 3.90 -30.64
N ASN A 1065 -19.69 4.73 -30.04
CA ASN A 1065 -21.05 4.98 -30.52
C ASN A 1065 -21.32 6.47 -30.69
N ARG A 1066 -20.83 7.06 -31.79
CA ARG A 1066 -21.50 8.18 -32.47
C ARG A 1066 -21.26 8.14 -33.97
#